data_AF-A0A812T570-F1
#
_entry.id   AF-A0A812T570-F1
#
_cell.length_a   1.000
_cell.length_b   1.000
_cell.length_c   1.000
_cell.angle_alpha   90.00
_cell.angle_beta   90.00
_cell.angle_gamma   90.00
#
_symmetry.space_group_name_H-M   'P 1'
#
loop_
_entity.id
_entity.type
_entity.pdbx_description
1 polymer ?
#
loop_
_entity_poly.entity_id
_entity_poly.type
_entity_poly.pdbx_seq_one_letter_code
_entity_poly.pdbx_strand_id
1 'polypeptide(L)'
;MAWYSYGNMLNALAVVISGLSYNRDTFADSLAMQQSQMYQEKNYHIAWIASVREEMRDFLTIFVGKLQNTGVLNTLLFGVSTGFLCEGQLDSEAPDSLAFAYYSSLITSMLYFGCSILFCFIGVESAYAESRKFLLKFVPDVHDAYNTDYITKLLQWEGKGEALRVPFVMEPRRLAEQKSKAGRAEHASGKDDFYEHFDGMMHDFNEPTQVEYLPKGDNTHFRQGNIGTTTADSDEERGKEIAQQEMNFNEIIGKYSLLWEPCSLASHDTMVLGVSALCQSFSYYLFGFDMGRSVWDRVGMHITMTIAGFAFAGQLSRLLTSKAELELEGQHDRGEERFCSGKMKHWVLRLLMMLGPAMVMTGVLCANGAVLLLGYALHGALPVYLAAFLFLSLRSLPQRRGLPPPHPEKLKRLRGKGFGGNKVEGDPGLEARDSPEPMLRQLLFESEKKAIQTAVFMKRLLLKSYIVAILPWSWLAVGAWQSVPMAPASRDSEVDAAEVNLTWSSDAFFSAHAMSCSQDGRVWLASEDGVFQIASGADGGAVESVDCPDLPVDESVRDITVRCSESGCWPVVLGKSSRIYSCHPEPDEALIPLTGLSGVSGVAFANEGFYVRKNDRILHIPSRKSVAPPLPGLVGFDILPNAEADDVFLFSADKVARSTRALLQTWALPSKMPPLRAACAIDRSTMLAVVQDPSSENHPRLLLFQLK
;
A
#
# COMPACT_ATOMS: atom_id res chain seq x y z
N MET A 1 35.30 88.20 -65.04
CA MET A 1 33.99 87.58 -64.71
C MET A 1 33.95 86.08 -65.03
N ALA A 2 34.42 85.60 -66.18
CA ALA A 2 34.38 84.16 -66.52
C ALA A 2 35.09 83.24 -65.51
N TRP A 3 36.27 83.62 -65.00
CA TRP A 3 37.01 82.83 -63.99
C TRP A 3 36.27 82.67 -62.66
N TYR A 4 35.51 83.68 -62.23
CA TYR A 4 34.73 83.62 -61.00
C TYR A 4 33.52 82.67 -61.14
N SER A 5 32.85 82.69 -62.30
CA SER A 5 31.77 81.73 -62.61
C SER A 5 32.28 80.30 -62.68
N TYR A 6 33.47 80.08 -63.23
CA TYR A 6 34.09 78.75 -63.32
C TYR A 6 34.48 78.22 -61.93
N GLY A 7 35.06 79.07 -61.07
CA GLY A 7 35.37 78.72 -59.68
C GLY A 7 34.13 78.34 -58.86
N ASN A 8 33.03 79.08 -59.02
CA ASN A 8 31.76 78.75 -58.34
C ASN A 8 31.14 77.44 -58.85
N MET A 9 31.27 77.14 -60.15
CA MET A 9 30.80 75.87 -60.72
C MET A 9 31.61 74.68 -60.20
N LEU A 10 32.94 74.81 -60.09
CA LEU A 10 33.80 73.76 -59.52
C LEU A 10 33.55 73.53 -58.03
N ASN A 11 33.31 74.60 -57.25
CA ASN A 11 32.92 74.46 -55.85
C ASN A 11 31.55 73.80 -55.70
N ALA A 12 30.57 74.15 -56.54
CA ALA A 12 29.27 73.49 -56.56
C ALA A 12 29.41 72.00 -56.91
N LEU A 13 30.24 71.65 -57.90
CA LEU A 13 30.55 70.26 -58.25
C LEU A 13 31.21 69.52 -57.08
N ALA A 14 32.18 70.13 -56.41
CA ALA A 14 32.85 69.55 -55.25
C ALA A 14 31.89 69.30 -54.08
N VAL A 15 30.94 70.22 -53.84
CA VAL A 15 29.88 70.04 -52.84
C VAL A 15 28.93 68.91 -53.22
N VAL A 16 28.54 68.79 -54.51
CA VAL A 16 27.72 67.68 -54.99
C VAL A 16 28.44 66.34 -54.84
N ILE A 17 29.72 66.25 -55.23
CA ILE A 17 30.52 65.02 -55.10
C ILE A 17 30.71 64.65 -53.62
N SER A 18 31.01 65.63 -52.76
CA SER A 18 31.15 65.41 -51.32
C SER A 18 29.83 64.95 -50.70
N GLY A 19 28.70 65.55 -51.09
CA GLY A 19 27.36 65.12 -50.67
C GLY A 19 27.01 63.71 -51.14
N LEU A 20 27.41 63.33 -52.36
CA LEU A 20 27.25 61.97 -52.86
C LEU A 20 28.12 60.96 -52.08
N SER A 21 29.38 61.31 -51.77
CA SER A 21 30.25 60.45 -50.95
C SER A 21 29.70 60.28 -49.54
N TYR A 22 29.28 61.37 -48.90
CA TYR A 22 28.70 61.33 -47.56
C TYR A 22 27.43 60.47 -47.50
N ASN A 23 26.54 60.60 -48.49
CA ASN A 23 25.33 59.78 -48.57
C ASN A 23 25.66 58.30 -48.80
N ARG A 24 26.68 57.99 -49.62
CA ARG A 24 27.13 56.62 -49.86
C ARG A 24 27.71 56.00 -48.59
N ASP A 25 28.55 56.73 -47.87
CA ASP A 25 29.25 56.22 -46.68
C ASP A 25 28.25 56.08 -45.51
N THR A 26 27.36 57.05 -45.29
CA THR A 26 26.26 56.96 -44.30
C THR A 26 25.30 55.80 -44.60
N PHE A 27 25.06 55.52 -45.89
CA PHE A 27 24.27 54.38 -46.32
C PHE A 27 24.98 53.05 -46.01
N ALA A 28 26.27 52.94 -46.33
CA ALA A 28 27.06 51.75 -46.00
C ALA A 28 27.08 51.47 -44.49
N ASP A 29 27.24 52.51 -43.66
CA ASP A 29 27.22 52.38 -42.19
C ASP A 29 25.83 51.98 -41.67
N SER A 30 24.75 52.56 -42.22
CA SER A 30 23.37 52.20 -41.86
C SER A 30 23.06 50.74 -42.21
N LEU A 31 23.59 50.25 -43.33
CA LEU A 31 23.47 48.85 -43.74
C LEU A 31 24.26 47.92 -42.81
N ALA A 32 25.51 48.25 -42.49
CA ALA A 32 26.32 47.48 -41.57
C ALA A 32 25.66 47.38 -40.18
N MET A 33 25.07 48.48 -39.69
CA MET A 33 24.35 48.49 -38.41
C MET A 33 23.11 47.59 -38.44
N GLN A 34 22.29 47.67 -39.50
CA GLN A 34 21.11 46.80 -39.63
C GLN A 34 21.49 45.33 -39.77
N GLN A 35 22.52 45.01 -40.56
CA GLN A 35 23.04 43.65 -40.66
C GLN A 35 23.50 43.14 -39.30
N SER A 36 24.25 43.95 -38.54
CA SER A 36 24.69 43.60 -37.19
C SER A 36 23.51 43.32 -36.25
N GLN A 37 22.47 44.17 -36.26
CA GLN A 37 21.24 43.95 -35.47
C GLN A 37 20.55 42.65 -35.86
N MET A 38 20.38 42.37 -37.15
CA MET A 38 19.77 41.13 -37.63
C MET A 38 20.60 39.88 -37.25
N TYR A 39 21.94 39.97 -37.25
CA TYR A 39 22.80 38.90 -36.74
C TYR A 39 22.68 38.69 -35.24
N GLN A 40 22.54 39.77 -34.46
CA GLN A 40 22.32 39.67 -33.02
C GLN A 40 20.97 39.02 -32.69
N GLU A 41 19.90 39.42 -33.37
CA GLU A 41 18.58 38.78 -33.26
C GLU A 41 18.64 37.30 -33.63
N LYS A 42 19.34 36.95 -34.73
CA LYS A 42 19.57 35.56 -35.11
C LYS A 42 20.32 34.78 -34.03
N ASN A 43 21.42 35.32 -33.51
CA ASN A 43 22.21 34.67 -32.47
C ASN A 43 21.40 34.50 -31.18
N TYR A 44 20.56 35.48 -30.84
CA TYR A 44 19.63 35.41 -29.72
C TYR A 44 18.62 34.26 -29.90
N HIS A 45 17.98 34.15 -31.07
CA HIS A 45 17.05 33.05 -31.35
C HIS A 45 17.72 31.67 -31.33
N ILE A 46 18.94 31.55 -31.88
CA ILE A 46 19.71 30.31 -31.83
C ILE A 46 20.04 29.93 -30.38
N ALA A 47 20.49 30.89 -29.57
CA ALA A 47 20.79 30.68 -28.16
C ALA A 47 19.55 30.29 -27.36
N TRP A 48 18.41 30.94 -27.62
CA TRP A 48 17.14 30.62 -26.98
C TRP A 48 16.67 29.20 -27.31
N ILE A 49 16.66 28.82 -28.60
CA ILE A 49 16.34 27.45 -29.04
C ILE A 49 17.24 26.42 -28.35
N ALA A 50 18.55 26.69 -28.29
CA ALA A 50 19.50 25.82 -27.60
C ALA A 50 19.18 25.69 -26.10
N SER A 51 18.85 26.80 -25.41
CA SER A 51 18.42 26.80 -24.01
C SER A 51 17.18 25.94 -23.80
N VAL A 52 16.15 26.10 -24.63
CA VAL A 52 14.91 25.29 -24.53
C VAL A 52 15.18 23.80 -24.73
N ARG A 53 16.08 23.41 -25.66
CA ARG A 53 16.48 22.01 -25.84
C ARG A 53 17.17 21.45 -24.59
N GLU A 54 18.05 22.24 -23.97
CA GLU A 54 18.79 21.84 -22.78
C GLU A 54 17.85 21.69 -21.59
N GLU A 55 17.00 22.68 -21.32
CA GLU A 55 16.03 22.63 -20.23
C GLU A 55 15.08 21.45 -20.39
N MET A 56 14.55 21.22 -21.59
CA MET A 56 13.67 20.08 -21.86
C MET A 56 14.39 18.74 -21.63
N ARG A 57 15.68 18.66 -21.94
CA ARG A 57 16.52 17.49 -21.64
C ARG A 57 16.71 17.32 -20.14
N ASP A 58 16.96 18.39 -19.41
CA ASP A 58 17.13 18.37 -17.96
C ASP A 58 15.83 17.94 -17.26
N PHE A 59 14.70 18.51 -17.64
CA PHE A 59 13.38 18.10 -17.14
C PHE A 59 13.09 16.62 -17.40
N LEU A 60 13.36 16.16 -18.63
CA LEU A 60 13.20 14.75 -18.98
C LEU A 60 14.14 13.88 -18.13
N THR A 61 15.40 14.28 -17.95
CA THR A 61 16.40 13.53 -17.19
C THR A 61 16.04 13.44 -15.72
N ILE A 62 15.59 14.55 -15.10
CA ILE A 62 15.11 14.59 -13.72
C ILE A 62 13.89 13.69 -13.55
N PHE A 63 12.90 13.81 -14.45
CA PHE A 63 11.67 13.04 -14.38
C PHE A 63 11.89 11.54 -14.59
N VAL A 64 12.61 11.17 -15.65
CA VAL A 64 12.97 9.78 -15.95
C VAL A 64 13.84 9.21 -14.84
N GLY A 65 14.80 9.98 -14.31
CA GLY A 65 15.62 9.57 -13.16
C GLY A 65 14.76 9.27 -11.93
N LYS A 66 13.77 10.12 -11.62
CA LYS A 66 12.81 9.88 -10.53
C LYS A 66 12.01 8.60 -10.74
N LEU A 67 11.46 8.38 -11.94
CA LEU A 67 10.69 7.18 -12.27
C LEU A 67 11.56 5.91 -12.27
N GLN A 68 12.78 5.97 -12.78
CA GLN A 68 13.72 4.86 -12.78
C GLN A 68 14.14 4.49 -11.36
N ASN A 69 14.48 5.46 -10.51
CA ASN A 69 14.80 5.22 -9.11
C ASN A 69 13.62 4.58 -8.36
N THR A 70 12.40 5.08 -8.63
CA THR A 70 11.17 4.49 -8.07
C THR A 70 10.96 3.06 -8.58
N GLY A 71 11.18 2.82 -9.88
CA GLY A 71 11.09 1.50 -10.49
C GLY A 71 12.10 0.50 -9.92
N VAL A 72 13.35 0.92 -9.70
CA VAL A 72 14.39 0.11 -9.06
C VAL A 72 14.01 -0.23 -7.63
N LEU A 73 13.58 0.75 -6.84
CA LEU A 73 13.13 0.53 -5.47
C LEU A 73 11.97 -0.46 -5.41
N ASN A 74 10.96 -0.28 -6.27
CA ASN A 74 9.83 -1.21 -6.36
C ASN A 74 10.25 -2.63 -6.76
N THR A 75 11.22 -2.75 -7.66
CA THR A 75 11.74 -4.06 -8.10
C THR A 75 12.46 -4.77 -6.95
N LEU A 76 13.24 -4.03 -6.16
CA LEU A 76 13.88 -4.58 -4.95
C LEU A 76 12.84 -5.02 -3.92
N LEU A 77 11.83 -4.19 -3.64
CA LEU A 77 10.75 -4.53 -2.69
C LEU A 77 9.88 -5.70 -3.18
N PHE A 78 9.63 -5.77 -4.50
CA PHE A 78 9.00 -6.93 -5.12
C PHE A 78 9.83 -8.20 -4.94
N GLY A 79 11.15 -8.12 -5.11
CA GLY A 79 12.10 -9.21 -4.87
C GLY A 79 12.10 -9.67 -3.41
N VAL A 80 12.12 -8.73 -2.45
CA VAL A 80 11.98 -9.04 -1.02
C VAL A 80 10.66 -9.75 -0.74
N SER A 81 9.55 -9.22 -1.25
CA SER A 81 8.23 -9.84 -1.09
C SER A 81 8.18 -11.26 -1.67
N THR A 82 8.81 -11.46 -2.82
CA THR A 82 8.92 -12.78 -3.48
C THR A 82 9.80 -13.74 -2.68
N GLY A 83 10.93 -13.28 -2.11
CA GLY A 83 11.79 -14.09 -1.26
C GLY A 83 11.05 -14.59 -0.02
N PHE A 84 10.31 -13.71 0.66
CA PHE A 84 9.45 -14.12 1.77
C PHE A 84 8.32 -15.06 1.33
N LEU A 85 7.80 -14.95 0.10
CA LEU A 85 6.76 -15.87 -0.38
C LEU A 85 7.30 -17.29 -0.56
N CYS A 86 8.56 -17.41 -1.01
CA CYS A 86 9.19 -18.69 -1.30
C CYS A 86 9.83 -19.33 -0.06
N GLU A 87 10.46 -18.53 0.81
CA GLU A 87 11.27 -19.02 1.94
C GLU A 87 10.62 -18.77 3.30
N GLY A 88 9.68 -17.84 3.39
CA GLY A 88 9.02 -17.46 4.65
C GLY A 88 8.00 -18.48 5.09
N GLN A 89 8.48 -19.56 5.72
CA GLN A 89 7.62 -20.54 6.37
C GLN A 89 7.24 -20.08 7.78
N LEU A 90 5.95 -20.16 8.10
CA LEU A 90 5.45 -19.98 9.46
C LEU A 90 5.67 -21.28 10.25
N ASP A 91 5.72 -21.17 11.57
CA ASP A 91 5.77 -22.33 12.45
C ASP A 91 4.55 -23.23 12.20
N SER A 92 4.73 -24.54 12.26
CA SER A 92 3.65 -25.53 12.11
C SER A 92 2.55 -25.39 13.16
N GLU A 93 2.86 -24.74 14.28
CA GLU A 93 1.91 -24.40 15.34
C GLU A 93 1.10 -23.12 15.07
N ALA A 94 1.45 -22.34 14.03
CA ALA A 94 0.76 -21.11 13.70
C ALA A 94 -0.66 -21.42 13.19
N PRO A 95 -1.70 -20.69 13.67
CA PRO A 95 -3.06 -20.90 13.17
C PRO A 95 -3.17 -20.65 11.66
N ASP A 96 -3.90 -21.50 10.93
CA ASP A 96 -4.09 -21.36 9.48
C ASP A 96 -4.61 -19.97 9.08
N SER A 97 -5.46 -19.37 9.91
CA SER A 97 -5.98 -18.01 9.73
C SER A 97 -4.88 -16.95 9.65
N LEU A 98 -3.84 -17.08 10.47
CA LEU A 98 -2.67 -16.20 10.43
C LEU A 98 -1.86 -16.45 9.15
N ALA A 99 -1.66 -17.71 8.78
CA ALA A 99 -0.96 -18.07 7.54
C ALA A 99 -1.64 -17.50 6.30
N PHE A 100 -2.96 -17.62 6.22
CA PHE A 100 -3.74 -17.03 5.14
C PHE A 100 -3.64 -15.49 5.08
N ALA A 101 -3.66 -14.81 6.23
CA ALA A 101 -3.49 -13.36 6.31
C ALA A 101 -2.09 -12.92 5.85
N TYR A 102 -1.06 -13.68 6.26
CA TYR A 102 0.32 -13.49 5.83
C TYR A 102 0.47 -13.61 4.31
N TYR A 103 0.07 -14.72 3.70
CA TYR A 103 0.22 -14.92 2.25
C TYR A 103 -0.64 -13.95 1.44
N SER A 104 -1.86 -13.63 1.90
CA SER A 104 -2.75 -12.70 1.19
C SER A 104 -2.22 -11.27 1.17
N SER A 105 -1.65 -10.81 2.29
CA SER A 105 -1.02 -9.48 2.35
C SER A 105 0.26 -9.41 1.49
N LEU A 106 1.04 -10.49 1.44
CA LEU A 106 2.23 -10.59 0.61
C LEU A 106 1.90 -10.57 -0.89
N ILE A 107 0.92 -11.37 -1.34
CA ILE A 107 0.43 -11.36 -2.73
C ILE A 107 -0.10 -9.98 -3.11
N THR A 108 -0.88 -9.35 -2.21
CA THR A 108 -1.42 -8.00 -2.43
C THR A 108 -0.28 -6.98 -2.59
N SER A 109 0.78 -7.10 -1.79
CA SER A 109 1.97 -6.27 -1.90
C SER A 109 2.66 -6.42 -3.26
N MET A 110 2.88 -7.66 -3.71
CA MET A 110 3.46 -7.96 -5.02
C MET A 110 2.63 -7.39 -6.18
N LEU A 111 1.30 -7.50 -6.12
CA LEU A 111 0.40 -6.91 -7.13
C LEU A 111 0.56 -5.38 -7.20
N TYR A 112 0.65 -4.71 -6.05
CA TYR A 112 0.84 -3.25 -6.02
C TYR A 112 2.22 -2.84 -6.53
N PHE A 113 3.29 -3.53 -6.15
CA PHE A 113 4.62 -3.25 -6.70
C PHE A 113 4.69 -3.51 -8.20
N GLY A 114 4.07 -4.59 -8.69
CA GLY A 114 3.97 -4.88 -10.12
C GLY A 114 3.24 -3.77 -10.89
N CYS A 115 2.11 -3.27 -10.36
CA CYS A 115 1.42 -2.12 -10.93
C CYS A 115 2.29 -0.85 -10.92
N SER A 116 3.01 -0.61 -9.82
CA SER A 116 3.89 0.55 -9.67
C SER A 116 5.03 0.56 -10.70
N ILE A 117 5.65 -0.60 -10.93
CA ILE A 117 6.67 -0.81 -11.97
C ILE A 117 6.09 -0.59 -13.37
N LEU A 118 4.90 -1.12 -13.65
CA LEU A 118 4.22 -0.91 -14.93
C LEU A 118 3.97 0.59 -15.19
N PHE A 119 3.54 1.35 -14.17
CA PHE A 119 3.37 2.79 -14.28
C PHE A 119 4.68 3.54 -14.51
N CYS A 120 5.80 3.10 -13.90
CA CYS A 120 7.12 3.64 -14.21
C CYS A 120 7.46 3.45 -15.69
N PHE A 121 7.28 2.25 -16.25
CA PHE A 121 7.56 1.98 -17.66
C PHE A 121 6.70 2.82 -18.60
N ILE A 122 5.38 2.86 -18.38
CA ILE A 122 4.48 3.69 -19.21
C ILE A 122 4.83 5.18 -19.07
N GLY A 123 5.18 5.62 -17.86
CA GLY A 123 5.61 6.99 -17.59
C GLY A 123 6.87 7.37 -18.37
N VAL A 124 7.90 6.50 -18.35
CA VAL A 124 9.16 6.71 -19.07
C VAL A 124 8.94 6.71 -20.59
N GLU A 125 8.19 5.74 -21.12
CA GLU A 125 7.88 5.68 -22.56
C GLU A 125 7.10 6.92 -23.03
N SER A 126 6.08 7.33 -22.24
CA SER A 126 5.30 8.53 -22.52
C SER A 126 6.16 9.79 -22.45
N ALA A 127 7.10 9.87 -21.49
CA ALA A 127 8.04 10.98 -21.40
C ALA A 127 8.93 11.09 -22.64
N TYR A 128 9.59 10.00 -23.05
CA TYR A 128 10.40 10.01 -24.27
C TYR A 128 9.60 10.32 -25.53
N ALA A 129 8.43 9.70 -25.70
CA ALA A 129 7.61 9.88 -26.89
C ALA A 129 7.11 11.32 -27.05
N GLU A 130 6.71 11.96 -25.95
CA GLU A 130 6.18 13.32 -25.97
C GLU A 130 7.30 14.36 -26.04
N SER A 131 8.39 14.20 -25.27
CA SER A 131 9.57 15.05 -25.41
C SER A 131 10.16 15.02 -26.81
N ARG A 132 10.20 13.84 -27.45
CA ARG A 132 10.63 13.72 -28.85
C ARG A 132 9.70 14.48 -29.80
N LYS A 133 8.38 14.40 -29.61
CA LYS A 133 7.42 15.15 -30.43
C LYS A 133 7.56 16.65 -30.22
N PHE A 134 7.78 17.09 -28.98
CA PHE A 134 8.04 18.49 -28.64
C PHE A 134 9.29 18.98 -29.37
N LEU A 135 10.43 18.30 -29.19
CA LEU A 135 11.69 18.69 -29.81
C LEU A 135 11.63 18.68 -31.34
N LEU A 136 11.03 17.65 -31.96
CA LEU A 136 10.98 17.53 -33.43
C LEU A 136 10.01 18.50 -34.09
N LYS A 137 8.88 18.83 -33.44
CA LYS A 137 7.87 19.71 -34.04
C LYS A 137 8.07 21.18 -33.71
N PHE A 138 8.61 21.50 -32.52
CA PHE A 138 8.57 22.87 -31.97
C PHE A 138 9.91 23.55 -31.87
N VAL A 139 10.96 22.76 -31.74
CA VAL A 139 12.30 23.29 -31.61
C VAL A 139 12.98 23.04 -32.95
N PRO A 140 12.72 23.90 -33.96
CA PRO A 140 13.17 23.66 -35.31
C PRO A 140 14.68 23.50 -35.32
N ASP A 141 15.21 22.72 -36.26
CA ASP A 141 16.64 22.49 -36.26
C ASP A 141 17.39 23.80 -36.49
N VAL A 142 18.44 24.03 -35.69
CA VAL A 142 19.18 25.29 -35.65
C VAL A 142 19.68 25.68 -37.05
N HIS A 143 19.88 24.68 -37.91
CA HIS A 143 20.32 24.83 -39.29
C HIS A 143 19.18 24.94 -40.32
N ASP A 144 18.01 24.35 -40.07
CA ASP A 144 16.88 24.34 -41.04
C ASP A 144 15.95 25.55 -40.90
N ALA A 145 15.93 26.19 -39.72
CA ALA A 145 14.94 27.22 -39.38
C ALA A 145 15.20 28.58 -40.03
N TYR A 146 16.46 28.92 -40.31
CA TYR A 146 16.86 30.32 -40.48
C TYR A 146 17.53 30.58 -41.83
N ASN A 147 16.83 30.17 -42.89
CA ASN A 147 17.15 30.49 -44.29
C ASN A 147 16.55 31.85 -44.72
N THR A 148 16.28 32.73 -43.75
CA THR A 148 15.86 34.10 -44.02
C THR A 148 17.05 34.79 -44.66
N ASP A 149 17.02 34.92 -45.98
CA ASP A 149 18.01 35.70 -46.71
C ASP A 149 17.77 37.17 -46.41
N TYR A 150 18.41 37.64 -45.33
CA TYR A 150 18.37 39.02 -44.89
C TYR A 150 18.86 39.97 -45.97
N ILE A 151 19.76 39.52 -46.84
CA ILE A 151 20.22 40.31 -47.99
C ILE A 151 19.05 40.48 -48.96
N THR A 152 18.31 39.42 -49.27
CA THR A 152 17.13 39.51 -50.15
C THR A 152 16.00 40.36 -49.53
N LYS A 153 15.72 40.25 -48.23
CA LYS A 153 14.72 41.11 -47.55
C LYS A 153 15.14 42.58 -47.52
N LEU A 154 16.42 42.84 -47.27
CA LEU A 154 17.00 44.18 -47.29
C LEU A 154 16.94 44.78 -48.71
N LEU A 155 17.34 44.02 -49.73
CA LEU A 155 17.22 44.42 -51.15
C LEU A 155 15.76 44.67 -51.57
N GLN A 156 14.78 43.91 -51.05
CA GLN A 156 13.36 44.15 -51.31
C GLN A 156 12.81 45.40 -50.61
N TRP A 157 13.32 45.72 -49.42
CA TRP A 157 13.03 46.98 -48.74
C TRP A 157 13.64 48.17 -49.49
N GLU A 158 14.86 48.01 -50.00
CA GLU A 158 15.58 49.05 -50.76
C GLU A 158 14.99 49.30 -52.14
N GLY A 159 14.63 48.25 -52.88
CA GLY A 159 13.98 48.38 -54.20
C GLY A 159 12.64 49.14 -54.15
N LYS A 160 12.07 49.35 -52.96
CA LYS A 160 10.90 50.21 -52.72
C LYS A 160 11.26 51.63 -52.27
N GLY A 161 12.48 51.86 -51.78
CA GLY A 161 12.97 53.13 -51.23
C GLY A 161 13.93 53.92 -52.15
N GLU A 162 14.42 53.32 -53.24
CA GLU A 162 15.38 53.96 -54.15
C GLU A 162 14.83 55.14 -54.98
N ALA A 163 13.51 55.36 -55.02
CA ALA A 163 12.94 56.40 -55.88
C ALA A 163 13.12 57.84 -55.36
N LEU A 164 13.37 58.09 -54.07
CA LEU A 164 13.42 59.44 -53.50
C LEU A 164 14.35 59.52 -52.27
N ARG A 165 15.67 59.58 -52.49
CA ARG A 165 16.63 60.07 -51.49
C ARG A 165 17.41 61.26 -52.06
N VAL A 166 16.70 62.36 -52.27
CA VAL A 166 17.31 63.70 -52.34
C VAL A 166 17.28 64.25 -50.91
N PRO A 167 18.33 64.94 -50.44
CA PRO A 167 18.36 65.50 -49.09
C PRO A 167 17.41 66.69 -48.98
N PHE A 168 16.11 66.43 -48.83
CA PHE A 168 15.15 67.43 -48.36
C PHE A 168 14.23 66.80 -47.33
N VAL A 169 14.23 67.44 -46.15
CA VAL A 169 13.32 67.32 -45.01
C VAL A 169 12.06 66.50 -45.30
N MET A 170 11.99 65.26 -44.80
CA MET A 170 10.72 64.55 -44.71
C MET A 170 9.88 65.18 -43.59
N GLU A 171 8.79 65.84 -43.96
CA GLU A 171 7.78 66.30 -43.01
C GLU A 171 7.03 65.09 -42.39
N PRO A 172 6.88 64.97 -41.05
CA PRO A 172 6.35 63.77 -40.38
C PRO A 172 4.84 63.48 -40.59
N ARG A 173 4.15 64.17 -41.51
CA ARG A 173 2.70 64.41 -41.38
C ARG A 173 1.78 63.33 -41.96
N ARG A 174 2.28 62.34 -42.71
CA ARG A 174 1.43 61.40 -43.46
C ARG A 174 1.07 60.08 -42.76
N LEU A 175 1.74 59.69 -41.67
CA LEU A 175 1.38 58.48 -40.92
C LEU A 175 0.29 58.71 -39.85
N ALA A 176 0.08 59.96 -39.43
CA ALA A 176 -0.96 60.31 -38.46
C ALA A 176 -2.38 60.34 -39.07
N GLU A 177 -2.52 60.63 -40.37
CA GLU A 177 -3.84 60.73 -41.03
C GLU A 177 -4.48 59.38 -41.38
N GLN A 178 -3.73 58.28 -41.35
CA GLN A 178 -4.30 56.96 -41.66
C GLN A 178 -4.88 56.25 -40.42
N LYS A 179 -4.43 56.61 -39.20
CA LYS A 179 -5.01 56.10 -37.94
C LYS A 179 -6.33 56.80 -37.58
N SER A 180 -6.61 58.01 -38.05
CA SER A 180 -7.83 58.75 -37.67
C SER A 180 -9.11 58.31 -38.39
N LYS A 181 -9.02 57.48 -39.44
CA LYS A 181 -10.19 57.00 -40.20
C LYS A 181 -10.71 55.62 -39.81
N ALA A 182 -10.06 54.90 -38.90
CA ALA A 182 -10.48 53.55 -38.49
C ALA A 182 -11.35 53.53 -37.21
N GLY A 183 -11.49 54.65 -36.49
CA GLY A 183 -12.14 54.72 -35.18
C GLY A 183 -13.58 55.26 -35.18
N ARG A 184 -14.45 54.81 -36.09
CA ARG A 184 -15.88 55.17 -35.99
C ARG A 184 -16.82 54.11 -36.56
N ALA A 185 -17.15 53.12 -35.74
CA ALA A 185 -18.39 52.36 -35.86
C ALA A 185 -18.88 51.96 -34.44
N GLU A 186 -20.07 52.46 -34.11
CA GLU A 186 -20.80 52.32 -32.86
C GLU A 186 -21.46 50.93 -32.65
N HIS A 187 -21.61 50.61 -31.36
CA HIS A 187 -22.75 49.98 -30.68
C HIS A 187 -23.30 48.61 -31.11
N ALA A 188 -23.32 47.65 -30.16
CA ALA A 188 -24.58 47.06 -29.68
C ALA A 188 -24.42 46.34 -28.34
N SER A 189 -25.37 46.59 -27.45
CA SER A 189 -25.52 46.08 -26.09
C SER A 189 -25.92 44.59 -26.05
N GLY A 190 -25.48 43.84 -25.02
CA GLY A 190 -26.07 42.55 -24.68
C GLY A 190 -25.33 41.81 -23.57
N LYS A 191 -25.91 41.82 -22.37
CA LYS A 191 -25.54 41.11 -21.12
C LYS A 191 -24.90 39.72 -21.31
N ASP A 192 -23.80 39.48 -20.59
CA ASP A 192 -23.50 38.27 -19.80
C ASP A 192 -22.15 38.44 -19.06
N ASP A 193 -22.22 38.84 -17.78
CA ASP A 193 -21.12 39.34 -16.91
C ASP A 193 -20.06 38.30 -16.48
N PHE A 194 -19.80 37.25 -17.27
CA PHE A 194 -18.72 36.29 -16.98
C PHE A 194 -17.54 36.37 -17.98
N TYR A 195 -17.75 36.96 -19.16
CA TYR A 195 -16.71 37.04 -20.20
C TYR A 195 -15.94 38.37 -20.23
N GLU A 196 -16.47 39.48 -19.67
CA GLU A 196 -15.79 40.80 -19.71
C GLU A 196 -14.47 40.83 -18.94
N HIS A 197 -14.31 40.03 -17.88
CA HIS A 197 -13.04 39.98 -17.15
C HIS A 197 -11.93 39.23 -17.91
N PHE A 198 -12.29 38.35 -18.85
CA PHE A 198 -11.33 37.62 -19.69
C PHE A 198 -11.09 38.32 -21.04
N ASP A 199 -12.09 39.05 -21.57
CA ASP A 199 -11.94 39.85 -22.79
C ASP A 199 -11.21 41.19 -22.54
N GLY A 200 -11.32 41.80 -21.36
CA GLY A 200 -10.48 42.95 -20.98
C GLY A 200 -8.98 42.60 -21.00
N MET A 201 -8.64 41.40 -20.55
CA MET A 201 -7.25 40.88 -20.58
C MET A 201 -6.81 40.48 -22.00
N MET A 202 -7.74 40.22 -22.92
CA MET A 202 -7.46 39.86 -24.32
C MET A 202 -7.48 41.05 -25.28
N HIS A 203 -8.09 42.17 -24.89
CA HIS A 203 -8.10 43.39 -25.70
C HIS A 203 -6.73 44.09 -25.70
N ASP A 204 -5.97 43.95 -24.62
CA ASP A 204 -4.57 44.41 -24.51
C ASP A 204 -3.59 43.59 -25.38
N PHE A 205 -3.89 42.31 -25.68
CA PHE A 205 -3.07 41.47 -26.57
C PHE A 205 -3.38 41.64 -28.06
N ASN A 206 -4.43 42.37 -28.42
CA ASN A 206 -4.95 42.46 -29.80
C ASN A 206 -4.80 43.84 -30.43
N GLU A 207 -4.30 44.84 -29.69
CA GLU A 207 -3.53 45.87 -30.37
C GLU A 207 -2.29 45.18 -30.94
N PRO A 208 -1.92 45.40 -32.22
CA PRO A 208 -0.59 45.04 -32.67
C PRO A 208 0.36 45.84 -31.79
N THR A 209 0.89 45.22 -30.74
CA THR A 209 2.14 45.64 -30.13
C THR A 209 3.04 45.83 -31.32
N GLN A 210 3.31 47.09 -31.63
CA GLN A 210 4.43 47.41 -32.47
C GLN A 210 5.56 46.66 -31.80
N VAL A 211 6.08 45.62 -32.46
CA VAL A 211 7.40 45.12 -32.16
C VAL A 211 8.25 46.35 -32.38
N GLU A 212 8.46 47.08 -31.28
CA GLU A 212 9.29 48.25 -31.23
C GLU A 212 10.67 47.64 -31.50
N TYR A 213 11.07 47.74 -32.76
CA TYR A 213 12.43 47.53 -33.21
C TYR A 213 13.34 47.98 -32.07
N LEU A 214 14.24 47.10 -31.60
CA LEU A 214 15.34 47.45 -30.71
C LEU A 214 15.73 48.90 -31.00
N PRO A 215 15.61 49.84 -30.03
CA PRO A 215 15.69 51.25 -30.33
C PRO A 215 16.99 51.48 -31.08
N LYS A 216 16.86 51.87 -32.36
CA LYS A 216 17.98 52.47 -33.08
C LYS A 216 18.42 53.60 -32.18
N GLY A 217 19.67 53.54 -31.70
CA GLY A 217 20.25 54.61 -30.92
C GLY A 217 20.09 55.90 -31.71
N ASP A 218 19.06 56.66 -31.37
CA ASP A 218 18.67 57.83 -32.13
C ASP A 218 19.67 58.90 -31.70
N ASN A 219 20.57 59.23 -32.63
CA ASN A 219 21.56 60.26 -32.44
C ASN A 219 20.86 61.59 -32.17
N THR A 220 20.87 62.00 -30.91
CA THR A 220 21.02 63.38 -30.46
C THR A 220 20.30 64.44 -31.31
N HIS A 221 18.99 64.60 -31.10
CA HIS A 221 18.46 65.95 -30.99
C HIS A 221 17.91 66.15 -29.58
N PHE A 222 18.84 66.59 -28.73
CA PHE A 222 18.60 67.20 -27.43
C PHE A 222 17.71 68.44 -27.64
N ARG A 223 16.40 68.24 -27.72
CA ARG A 223 15.44 69.33 -27.59
C ARG A 223 15.31 69.59 -26.09
N GLN A 224 16.11 70.53 -25.60
CA GLN A 224 15.89 71.19 -24.31
C GLN A 224 14.48 71.78 -24.32
N GLY A 225 13.54 71.02 -23.77
CA GLY A 225 12.15 71.42 -23.62
C GLY A 225 11.58 70.73 -22.40
N ASN A 226 11.74 71.40 -21.26
CA ASN A 226 11.14 71.13 -19.95
C ASN A 226 11.28 69.71 -19.40
N ILE A 227 12.21 69.59 -18.45
CA ILE A 227 12.32 68.53 -17.46
C ILE A 227 11.01 68.49 -16.67
N GLY A 228 10.08 67.64 -17.10
CA GLY A 228 9.03 67.06 -16.28
C GLY A 228 9.42 65.62 -15.97
N THR A 229 9.79 65.37 -14.71
CA THR A 229 10.11 64.07 -14.13
C THR A 229 8.99 63.04 -14.37
N THR A 230 9.08 62.24 -15.43
CA THR A 230 8.12 61.14 -15.74
C THR A 230 8.75 59.96 -16.49
N THR A 231 10.08 59.80 -16.51
CA THR A 231 10.75 58.68 -17.18
C THR A 231 10.95 57.44 -16.30
N ALA A 232 10.60 57.49 -15.01
CA ALA A 232 10.71 56.33 -14.11
C ALA A 232 9.53 55.34 -14.27
N ASP A 233 8.33 55.85 -14.56
CA ASP A 233 7.12 55.01 -14.64
C ASP A 233 7.08 54.17 -15.93
N SER A 234 7.62 54.67 -17.05
CA SER A 234 7.63 53.94 -18.32
C SER A 234 8.61 52.77 -18.34
N ASP A 235 9.75 52.91 -17.65
CA ASP A 235 10.73 51.83 -17.51
C ASP A 235 10.22 50.77 -16.51
N GLU A 236 9.39 51.15 -15.53
CA GLU A 236 8.74 50.22 -14.60
C GLU A 236 7.60 49.42 -15.26
N GLU A 237 6.78 50.03 -16.11
CA GLU A 237 5.77 49.32 -16.92
C GLU A 237 6.41 48.34 -17.90
N ARG A 238 7.50 48.75 -18.58
CA ARG A 238 8.24 47.88 -19.49
C ARG A 238 8.89 46.70 -18.75
N GLY A 239 9.41 46.94 -17.54
CA GLY A 239 9.90 45.88 -16.66
C GLY A 239 8.80 44.90 -16.25
N LYS A 240 7.57 45.37 -16.04
CA LYS A 240 6.41 44.52 -15.72
C LYS A 240 5.96 43.67 -16.89
N GLU A 241 5.93 44.20 -18.12
CA GLU A 241 5.57 43.43 -19.32
C GLU A 241 6.60 42.34 -19.63
N ILE A 242 7.91 42.65 -19.57
CA ILE A 242 8.98 41.67 -19.77
C ILE A 242 8.92 40.59 -18.67
N ALA A 243 8.69 40.98 -17.42
CA ALA A 243 8.50 40.03 -16.32
C ALA A 243 7.24 39.16 -16.51
N GLN A 244 6.15 39.71 -17.05
CA GLN A 244 4.94 38.95 -17.41
C GLN A 244 5.21 37.94 -18.53
N GLN A 245 6.05 38.30 -19.51
CA GLN A 245 6.40 37.44 -20.62
C GLN A 245 7.35 36.30 -20.20
N GLU A 246 8.31 36.54 -19.31
CA GLU A 246 9.16 35.50 -18.72
C GLU A 246 8.38 34.53 -17.81
N MET A 247 7.37 35.02 -17.08
CA MET A 247 6.47 34.17 -16.30
C MET A 247 5.70 33.16 -17.17
N ASN A 248 5.39 33.49 -18.42
CA ASN A 248 4.66 32.60 -19.33
C ASN A 248 5.49 31.35 -19.71
N PHE A 249 6.80 31.45 -19.88
CA PHE A 249 7.60 30.33 -20.37
C PHE A 249 7.76 29.21 -19.33
N ASN A 250 8.09 29.58 -18.09
CA ASN A 250 8.17 28.62 -16.98
C ASN A 250 6.81 27.97 -16.69
N GLU A 251 5.72 28.73 -16.82
CA GLU A 251 4.36 28.19 -16.68
C GLU A 251 4.05 27.16 -17.78
N ILE A 252 4.47 27.43 -19.01
CA ILE A 252 4.29 26.52 -20.15
C ILE A 252 5.06 25.22 -19.96
N ILE A 253 6.34 25.30 -19.55
CA ILE A 253 7.14 24.11 -19.23
C ILE A 253 6.54 23.36 -18.04
N GLY A 254 6.11 24.09 -17.00
CA GLY A 254 5.40 23.53 -15.86
C GLY A 254 4.16 22.74 -16.27
N LYS A 255 3.31 23.31 -17.14
CA LYS A 255 2.15 22.63 -17.72
C LYS A 255 2.54 21.42 -18.55
N TYR A 256 3.68 21.45 -19.22
CA TYR A 256 4.18 20.29 -19.96
C TYR A 256 4.58 19.14 -19.03
N SER A 257 5.13 19.45 -17.85
CA SER A 257 5.47 18.43 -16.83
C SER A 257 4.24 17.67 -16.30
N LEU A 258 3.06 18.31 -16.30
CA LEU A 258 1.78 17.69 -15.93
C LEU A 258 1.39 16.53 -16.86
N LEU A 259 2.02 16.41 -18.03
CA LEU A 259 1.76 15.31 -18.96
C LEU A 259 2.17 13.95 -18.40
N TRP A 260 3.21 13.92 -17.56
CA TRP A 260 3.81 12.69 -17.05
C TRP A 260 3.59 12.49 -15.56
N GLU A 261 3.27 13.57 -14.84
CA GLU A 261 2.98 13.53 -13.42
C GLU A 261 1.91 12.51 -13.01
N PRO A 262 0.80 12.30 -13.76
CA PRO A 262 -0.17 11.27 -13.42
C PRO A 262 0.43 9.86 -13.32
N CYS A 263 1.43 9.54 -14.16
CA CYS A 263 2.13 8.25 -14.09
C CYS A 263 3.03 8.17 -12.85
N SER A 264 3.74 9.26 -12.51
CA SER A 264 4.56 9.30 -11.29
C SER A 264 3.70 9.17 -10.04
N LEU A 265 2.59 9.91 -9.96
CA LEU A 265 1.66 9.85 -8.83
C LEU A 265 1.05 8.44 -8.70
N ALA A 266 0.53 7.86 -9.79
CA ALA A 266 -0.04 6.51 -9.76
C ALA A 266 0.99 5.44 -9.36
N SER A 267 2.24 5.57 -9.83
CA SER A 267 3.35 4.71 -9.42
C SER A 267 3.63 4.85 -7.92
N HIS A 268 3.75 6.07 -7.41
CA HIS A 268 4.00 6.30 -5.99
C HIS A 268 2.86 5.82 -5.09
N ASP A 269 1.61 6.09 -5.45
CA ASP A 269 0.43 5.66 -4.68
C ASP A 269 0.40 4.13 -4.54
N THR A 270 0.67 3.42 -5.63
CA THR A 270 0.75 1.94 -5.61
C THR A 270 1.96 1.45 -4.83
N MET A 271 3.11 2.12 -4.91
CA MET A 271 4.27 1.79 -4.08
C MET A 271 3.95 1.91 -2.58
N VAL A 272 3.30 3.00 -2.16
CA VAL A 272 2.91 3.22 -0.75
C VAL A 272 2.02 2.08 -0.25
N LEU A 273 1.01 1.69 -1.05
CA LEU A 273 0.11 0.59 -0.72
C LEU A 273 0.83 -0.76 -0.71
N GLY A 274 1.76 -0.98 -1.63
CA GLY A 274 2.62 -2.16 -1.68
C GLY A 274 3.46 -2.30 -0.42
N VAL A 275 4.15 -1.23 0.00
CA VAL A 275 4.94 -1.22 1.24
C VAL A 275 4.06 -1.45 2.46
N SER A 276 2.88 -0.84 2.50
CA SER A 276 1.97 -1.01 3.62
C SER A 276 1.50 -2.47 3.77
N ALA A 277 1.14 -3.12 2.67
CA ALA A 277 0.80 -4.54 2.65
C ALA A 277 1.99 -5.43 3.01
N LEU A 278 3.21 -5.07 2.58
CA LEU A 278 4.44 -5.77 2.95
C LEU A 278 4.69 -5.69 4.46
N CYS A 279 4.58 -4.51 5.06
CA CYS A 279 4.74 -4.34 6.51
C CYS A 279 3.70 -5.15 7.30
N GLN A 280 2.45 -5.19 6.83
CA GLN A 280 1.42 -6.06 7.41
C GLN A 280 1.82 -7.54 7.33
N SER A 281 2.32 -7.99 6.18
CA SER A 281 2.81 -9.36 6.01
C SER A 281 3.95 -9.70 6.97
N PHE A 282 4.94 -8.80 7.14
CA PHE A 282 6.02 -9.00 8.11
C PHE A 282 5.53 -9.04 9.55
N SER A 283 4.51 -8.24 9.86
CA SER A 283 3.88 -8.24 11.16
C SER A 283 3.18 -9.58 11.47
N TYR A 284 2.54 -10.19 10.48
CA TYR A 284 1.96 -11.54 10.62
C TYR A 284 3.03 -12.63 10.68
N TYR A 285 4.09 -12.51 9.85
CA TYR A 285 5.22 -13.42 9.86
C TYR A 285 5.90 -13.46 11.24
N LEU A 286 6.28 -12.31 11.79
CA LEU A 286 6.92 -12.23 13.11
C LEU A 286 6.04 -12.78 14.23
N PHE A 287 4.72 -12.66 14.08
CA PHE A 287 3.80 -13.20 15.07
C PHE A 287 3.71 -14.73 15.04
N GLY A 288 3.81 -15.35 13.85
CA GLY A 288 3.71 -16.79 13.67
C GLY A 288 5.03 -17.55 13.49
N PHE A 289 6.17 -16.87 13.40
CA PHE A 289 7.49 -17.50 13.22
C PHE A 289 8.05 -18.16 14.50
N ASP A 290 7.67 -17.68 15.68
CA ASP A 290 8.17 -18.22 16.95
C ASP A 290 7.03 -18.24 18.00
N MET A 291 6.16 -19.24 17.89
CA MET A 291 5.01 -19.40 18.77
C MET A 291 5.40 -19.70 20.22
N GLY A 292 6.64 -20.16 20.45
CA GLY A 292 7.23 -20.43 21.76
C GLY A 292 7.58 -19.20 22.59
N ARG A 293 7.62 -18.00 21.99
CA ARG A 293 7.87 -16.75 22.73
C ARG A 293 6.69 -16.30 23.58
N SER A 294 7.01 -15.50 24.61
CA SER A 294 5.99 -14.85 25.42
C SER A 294 5.03 -14.06 24.53
N VAL A 295 3.75 -14.06 24.90
CA VAL A 295 2.71 -13.32 24.15
C VAL A 295 3.06 -11.83 24.06
N TRP A 296 3.66 -11.27 25.10
CA TRP A 296 4.06 -9.87 25.16
C TRP A 296 5.19 -9.51 24.18
N ASP A 297 6.18 -10.39 24.00
CA ASP A 297 7.24 -10.16 23.02
C ASP A 297 6.68 -10.17 21.59
N ARG A 298 5.76 -11.11 21.30
CA ARG A 298 5.07 -11.19 20.00
C ARG A 298 4.23 -9.95 19.72
N VAL A 299 3.44 -9.51 20.69
CA VAL A 299 2.65 -8.27 20.59
C VAL A 299 3.56 -7.05 20.43
N GLY A 300 4.67 -6.99 21.17
CA GLY A 300 5.66 -5.91 21.05
C GLY A 300 6.30 -5.84 19.66
N MET A 301 6.69 -6.98 19.08
CA MET A 301 7.23 -7.05 17.72
C MET A 301 6.21 -6.64 16.67
N HIS A 302 4.96 -7.10 16.81
CA HIS A 302 3.86 -6.68 15.94
C HIS A 302 3.64 -5.18 16.00
N ILE A 303 3.50 -4.60 17.21
CA ILE A 303 3.29 -3.16 17.39
C ILE A 303 4.44 -2.36 16.80
N THR A 304 5.69 -2.77 17.04
CA THR A 304 6.86 -2.04 16.52
C THR A 304 6.95 -2.08 15.00
N MET A 305 6.72 -3.22 14.35
CA MET A 305 6.71 -3.30 12.89
C MET A 305 5.53 -2.58 12.27
N THR A 306 4.35 -2.66 12.89
CA THR A 306 3.18 -1.91 12.44
C THR A 306 3.47 -0.40 12.54
N ILE A 307 3.96 0.09 13.68
CA ILE A 307 4.36 1.51 13.85
C ILE A 307 5.44 1.92 12.84
N ALA A 308 6.47 1.09 12.62
CA ALA A 308 7.52 1.37 11.65
C ALA A 308 6.95 1.49 10.23
N GLY A 309 6.08 0.56 9.84
CA GLY A 309 5.36 0.61 8.56
C GLY A 309 4.52 1.87 8.42
N PHE A 310 3.84 2.32 9.49
CA PHE A 310 3.06 3.56 9.48
C PHE A 310 3.92 4.83 9.48
N ALA A 311 5.04 4.83 10.18
CA ALA A 311 5.97 5.94 10.15
C ALA A 311 6.53 6.10 8.74
N PHE A 312 6.90 4.99 8.10
CA PHE A 312 7.37 4.96 6.73
C PHE A 312 6.29 5.40 5.74
N ALA A 313 5.11 4.77 5.77
CA ALA A 313 3.98 5.13 4.90
C ALA A 313 3.50 6.56 5.15
N GLY A 314 3.55 7.04 6.39
CA GLY A 314 3.17 8.39 6.80
C GLY A 314 4.17 9.45 6.34
N GLN A 315 5.47 9.20 6.43
CA GLN A 315 6.49 10.09 5.88
C GLN A 315 6.42 10.12 4.35
N LEU A 316 6.26 8.95 3.72
CA LEU A 316 6.12 8.83 2.28
C LEU A 316 4.86 9.55 1.79
N SER A 317 3.72 9.36 2.47
CA SER A 317 2.47 10.07 2.18
C SER A 317 2.62 11.58 2.35
N ARG A 318 3.27 12.07 3.43
CA ARG A 318 3.48 13.52 3.62
C ARG A 318 4.36 14.13 2.53
N LEU A 319 5.43 13.46 2.12
CA LEU A 319 6.29 13.90 1.01
C LEU A 319 5.52 14.00 -0.32
N LEU A 320 4.48 13.18 -0.49
CA LEU A 320 3.67 13.16 -1.69
C LEU A 320 2.50 14.17 -1.64
N THR A 321 1.83 14.30 -0.48
CA THR A 321 0.68 15.19 -0.32
C THR A 321 1.07 16.65 -0.19
N SER A 322 2.24 16.96 0.38
CA SER A 322 2.69 18.35 0.49
C SER A 322 2.85 19.00 -0.89
N LYS A 323 3.16 18.20 -1.92
CA LYS A 323 3.32 18.69 -3.29
C LYS A 323 1.97 18.96 -3.97
N ALA A 324 0.99 18.08 -3.76
CA ALA A 324 -0.36 18.26 -4.28
C ALA A 324 -1.14 19.37 -3.56
N GLU A 325 -0.88 19.59 -2.27
CA GLU A 325 -1.50 20.67 -1.50
C GLU A 325 -0.95 22.06 -1.91
N LEU A 326 0.35 22.18 -2.20
CA LEU A 326 0.94 23.43 -2.70
C LEU A 326 0.36 23.88 -4.05
N GLU A 327 0.03 22.94 -4.94
CA GLU A 327 -0.61 23.26 -6.23
C GLU A 327 -2.10 23.61 -6.09
N LEU A 328 -2.78 23.04 -5.10
CA LEU A 328 -4.18 23.35 -4.79
C LEU A 328 -4.34 24.66 -4.02
N GLU A 329 -3.37 25.05 -3.19
CA GLU A 329 -3.34 26.35 -2.51
C GLU A 329 -3.32 27.51 -3.51
N GLY A 330 -2.65 27.37 -4.66
CA GLY A 330 -2.68 28.35 -5.75
C GLY A 330 -4.06 28.52 -6.42
N GLN A 331 -4.97 27.56 -6.28
CA GLN A 331 -6.36 27.65 -6.75
C GLN A 331 -7.35 28.04 -5.64
N HIS A 332 -6.89 28.24 -4.40
CA HIS A 332 -7.75 28.27 -3.22
C HIS A 332 -8.40 29.64 -2.93
N ASP A 333 -8.09 30.68 -3.70
CA ASP A 333 -8.74 32.01 -3.57
C ASP A 333 -10.25 32.03 -3.90
N ARG A 334 -10.88 30.90 -4.23
CA ARG A 334 -12.32 30.83 -4.59
C ARG A 334 -13.21 29.91 -3.74
N GLY A 335 -12.83 29.55 -2.51
CA GLY A 335 -13.85 29.06 -1.56
C GLY A 335 -13.37 28.19 -0.40
N GLU A 336 -13.69 28.62 0.83
CA GLU A 336 -13.29 28.01 2.12
C GLU A 336 -13.88 26.62 2.41
N GLU A 337 -14.90 26.13 1.67
CA GLU A 337 -15.62 24.90 2.08
C GLU A 337 -14.88 23.56 1.78
N ARG A 338 -13.76 23.55 1.03
CA ARG A 338 -13.10 22.28 0.65
C ARG A 338 -12.08 21.75 1.65
N PHE A 339 -11.65 22.55 2.62
CA PHE A 339 -10.52 22.21 3.49
C PHE A 339 -10.80 21.03 4.45
N CYS A 340 -12.05 20.85 4.90
CA CYS A 340 -12.42 19.75 5.81
C CYS A 340 -12.38 18.36 5.15
N SER A 341 -12.55 18.26 3.82
CA SER A 341 -12.64 16.96 3.13
C SER A 341 -11.29 16.23 3.03
N GLY A 342 -10.17 16.95 2.90
CA GLY A 342 -8.84 16.36 2.70
C GLY A 342 -8.27 15.70 3.96
N LYS A 343 -8.37 16.37 5.11
CA LYS A 343 -7.88 15.84 6.40
C LYS A 343 -8.64 14.60 6.85
N MET A 344 -9.96 14.59 6.69
CA MET A 344 -10.79 13.45 7.08
C MET A 344 -10.44 12.19 6.28
N LYS A 345 -10.15 12.32 4.97
CA LYS A 345 -9.76 11.19 4.10
C LYS A 345 -8.48 10.51 4.58
N HIS A 346 -7.46 11.29 4.94
CA HIS A 346 -6.19 10.76 5.43
C HIS A 346 -6.35 10.03 6.77
N TRP A 347 -7.19 10.55 7.65
CA TRP A 347 -7.51 9.91 8.93
C TRP A 347 -8.23 8.58 8.76
N VAL A 348 -9.26 8.53 7.89
CA VAL A 348 -9.99 7.29 7.59
C VAL A 348 -9.06 6.23 7.01
N LEU A 349 -8.17 6.61 6.08
CA LEU A 349 -7.21 5.70 5.49
C LEU A 349 -6.25 5.11 6.54
N ARG A 350 -5.66 5.97 7.39
CA ARG A 350 -4.78 5.52 8.49
C ARG A 350 -5.50 4.60 9.47
N LEU A 351 -6.75 4.94 9.81
CA LEU A 351 -7.56 4.14 10.72
C LEU A 351 -7.82 2.74 10.14
N LEU A 352 -8.25 2.63 8.88
CA LEU A 352 -8.52 1.35 8.23
C LEU A 352 -7.27 0.49 8.10
N MET A 353 -6.13 1.10 7.77
CA MET A 353 -4.85 0.39 7.68
C MET A 353 -4.37 -0.15 9.04
N MET A 354 -4.70 0.51 10.16
CA MET A 354 -4.32 0.12 11.52
C MET A 354 -5.29 -0.90 12.13
N LEU A 355 -6.59 -0.66 11.97
CA LEU A 355 -7.64 -1.40 12.66
C LEU A 355 -7.76 -2.83 12.13
N GLY A 356 -7.64 -3.02 10.81
CA GLY A 356 -7.66 -4.36 10.18
C GLY A 356 -6.64 -5.31 10.80
N PRO A 357 -5.33 -5.00 10.76
CA PRO A 357 -4.30 -5.86 11.32
C PRO A 357 -4.46 -6.08 12.82
N ALA A 358 -4.76 -5.02 13.58
CA ALA A 358 -4.96 -5.10 15.01
C ALA A 358 -6.11 -6.06 15.37
N MET A 359 -7.22 -6.03 14.61
CA MET A 359 -8.36 -6.92 14.83
C MET A 359 -8.05 -8.37 14.42
N VAL A 360 -7.36 -8.60 13.29
CA VAL A 360 -6.92 -9.96 12.92
C VAL A 360 -6.07 -10.57 14.04
N MET A 361 -5.10 -9.81 14.53
CA MET A 361 -4.21 -10.24 15.62
C MET A 361 -4.94 -10.50 16.93
N THR A 362 -5.86 -9.60 17.30
CA THR A 362 -6.69 -9.78 18.50
C THR A 362 -7.59 -11.02 18.36
N GLY A 363 -8.14 -11.26 17.18
CA GLY A 363 -8.93 -12.45 16.87
C GLY A 363 -8.12 -13.73 17.02
N VAL A 364 -6.88 -13.75 16.53
CA VAL A 364 -5.96 -14.89 16.68
C VAL A 364 -5.59 -15.10 18.16
N LEU A 365 -5.19 -14.05 18.87
CA LEU A 365 -4.79 -14.13 20.29
C LEU A 365 -5.92 -14.59 21.22
N CYS A 366 -7.13 -14.09 20.98
CA CYS A 366 -8.30 -14.44 21.79
C CYS A 366 -9.02 -15.70 21.30
N ALA A 367 -8.54 -16.33 20.23
CA ALA A 367 -9.25 -17.40 19.51
C ALA A 367 -10.72 -17.06 19.25
N ASN A 368 -11.00 -15.79 18.90
CA ASN A 368 -12.35 -15.27 18.68
C ASN A 368 -12.60 -15.06 17.18
N GLY A 369 -13.34 -16.00 16.60
CA GLY A 369 -13.67 -15.98 15.18
C GLY A 369 -14.44 -14.74 14.71
N ALA A 370 -15.27 -14.12 15.55
CA ALA A 370 -16.01 -12.91 15.19
C ALA A 370 -15.08 -11.70 15.05
N VAL A 371 -14.10 -11.57 15.95
CA VAL A 371 -13.08 -10.51 15.89
C VAL A 371 -12.16 -10.71 14.68
N LEU A 372 -11.81 -11.97 14.38
CA LEU A 372 -11.02 -12.33 13.21
C LEU A 372 -11.76 -11.98 11.90
N LEU A 373 -13.04 -12.37 11.80
CA LEU A 373 -13.90 -12.04 10.65
C LEU A 373 -14.00 -10.52 10.45
N LEU A 374 -14.21 -9.76 11.52
CA LEU A 374 -14.26 -8.30 11.46
C LEU A 374 -12.91 -7.70 11.02
N GLY A 375 -11.79 -8.30 11.45
CA GLY A 375 -10.45 -7.95 10.98
C GLY A 375 -10.28 -8.15 9.47
N TYR A 376 -10.71 -9.30 8.92
CA TYR A 376 -10.68 -9.54 7.48
C TYR A 376 -11.62 -8.62 6.70
N ALA A 377 -12.82 -8.36 7.23
CA ALA A 377 -13.76 -7.44 6.63
C ALA A 377 -13.19 -6.01 6.57
N LEU A 378 -12.52 -5.55 7.64
CA LEU A 378 -11.84 -4.25 7.67
C LEU A 378 -10.67 -4.17 6.69
N HIS A 379 -9.88 -5.25 6.57
CA HIS A 379 -8.84 -5.35 5.55
C HIS A 379 -9.40 -5.26 4.12
N GLY A 380 -10.51 -5.95 3.85
CA GLY A 380 -11.21 -5.87 2.57
C GLY A 380 -11.89 -4.51 2.33
N ALA A 381 -12.33 -3.82 3.39
CA ALA A 381 -12.96 -2.51 3.31
C ALA A 381 -11.99 -1.41 2.85
N LEU A 382 -10.68 -1.55 3.11
CA LEU A 382 -9.67 -0.60 2.65
C LEU A 382 -9.60 -0.48 1.11
N PRO A 383 -9.38 -1.55 0.33
CA PRO A 383 -9.39 -1.47 -1.13
C PRO A 383 -10.79 -1.14 -1.68
N VAL A 384 -11.88 -1.53 -1.01
CA VAL A 384 -13.24 -1.08 -1.37
C VAL A 384 -13.37 0.45 -1.23
N TYR A 385 -12.91 1.02 -0.11
CA TYR A 385 -12.94 2.46 0.13
C TYR A 385 -12.10 3.21 -0.91
N LEU A 386 -10.89 2.72 -1.21
CA LEU A 386 -10.02 3.30 -2.23
C LEU A 386 -10.63 3.20 -3.64
N ALA A 387 -11.25 2.07 -3.98
CA ALA A 387 -11.97 1.89 -5.24
C ALA A 387 -13.17 2.84 -5.35
N ALA A 388 -13.99 2.95 -4.30
CA ALA A 388 -15.12 3.86 -4.25
C ALA A 388 -14.66 5.32 -4.38
N PHE A 389 -13.59 5.70 -3.69
CA PHE A 389 -13.01 7.03 -3.79
C PHE A 389 -12.51 7.33 -5.21
N LEU A 390 -11.75 6.42 -5.83
CA LEU A 390 -11.31 6.58 -7.21
C LEU A 390 -12.49 6.68 -8.18
N PHE A 391 -13.53 5.86 -7.99
CA PHE A 391 -14.73 5.88 -8.80
C PHE A 391 -15.48 7.22 -8.70
N LEU A 392 -15.61 7.77 -7.50
CA LEU A 392 -16.18 9.11 -7.29
C LEU A 392 -15.29 10.19 -7.90
N SER A 393 -13.96 10.07 -7.79
CA SER A 393 -13.00 11.00 -8.40
C SER A 393 -13.05 10.96 -9.94
N LEU A 394 -13.37 9.80 -10.53
CA LEU A 394 -13.55 9.64 -11.97
C LEU A 394 -14.83 10.32 -12.46
N ARG A 395 -15.87 10.40 -11.60
CA ARG A 395 -17.11 11.14 -11.90
C ARG A 395 -16.93 12.66 -11.77
N SER A 396 -16.06 13.10 -10.87
CA SER A 396 -15.77 14.52 -10.66
C SER A 396 -14.78 15.10 -11.67
N LEU A 397 -14.05 14.24 -12.40
CA LEU A 397 -13.28 14.72 -13.55
C LEU A 397 -14.26 15.42 -14.49
N PRO A 398 -13.94 16.64 -14.97
CA PRO A 398 -14.81 17.37 -15.87
C PRO A 398 -15.16 16.42 -17.01
N GLN A 399 -16.44 16.00 -17.05
CA GLN A 399 -16.95 15.36 -18.24
C GLN A 399 -16.58 16.31 -19.37
N ARG A 400 -16.09 15.76 -20.48
CA ARG A 400 -15.62 16.44 -21.69
C ARG A 400 -16.55 17.52 -22.29
N ARG A 401 -17.60 17.92 -21.59
CA ARG A 401 -18.43 19.11 -21.79
C ARG A 401 -17.57 20.37 -21.69
N GLY A 402 -16.86 20.65 -22.78
CA GLY A 402 -16.46 21.99 -23.16
C GLY A 402 -15.33 22.60 -22.34
N LEU A 403 -14.12 22.06 -22.46
CA LEU A 403 -13.05 23.01 -22.83
C LEU A 403 -13.52 23.53 -24.20
N PRO A 404 -14.03 24.78 -24.32
CA PRO A 404 -14.47 25.27 -25.60
C PRO A 404 -13.28 25.06 -26.56
N PRO A 405 -13.45 24.33 -27.67
CA PRO A 405 -12.36 24.22 -28.63
C PRO A 405 -11.91 25.65 -28.93
N PRO A 406 -10.59 25.94 -28.94
CA PRO A 406 -10.09 27.28 -29.24
C PRO A 406 -10.86 27.80 -30.44
N HIS A 407 -11.58 28.92 -30.23
CA HIS A 407 -12.72 29.35 -31.05
C HIS A 407 -12.56 28.86 -32.50
N PRO A 408 -13.39 27.94 -33.00
CA PRO A 408 -13.21 27.41 -34.35
C PRO A 408 -13.26 28.53 -35.39
N GLU A 409 -13.84 29.69 -35.05
CA GLU A 409 -13.76 30.93 -35.84
C GLU A 409 -12.40 31.65 -35.78
N LYS A 410 -11.65 31.67 -34.67
CA LYS A 410 -10.27 32.20 -34.64
C LYS A 410 -9.33 31.27 -35.40
N LEU A 411 -9.46 29.95 -35.22
CA LEU A 411 -8.72 28.96 -36.01
C LEU A 411 -9.16 28.95 -37.48
N LYS A 412 -10.45 29.16 -37.82
CA LYS A 412 -10.91 29.35 -39.20
C LYS A 412 -10.56 30.71 -39.78
N ARG A 413 -10.36 31.76 -38.99
CA ARG A 413 -9.84 33.07 -39.45
C ARG A 413 -8.34 32.99 -39.71
N LEU A 414 -7.59 32.27 -38.89
CA LEU A 414 -6.19 31.91 -39.15
C LEU A 414 -6.11 30.96 -40.37
N ARG A 415 -6.99 29.96 -40.45
CA ARG A 415 -7.04 29.04 -41.59
C ARG A 415 -7.60 29.67 -42.87
N GLY A 416 -8.46 30.69 -42.73
CA GLY A 416 -9.15 31.38 -43.82
C GLY A 416 -8.42 32.60 -44.35
N LYS A 417 -7.41 33.11 -43.64
CA LYS A 417 -6.50 34.15 -44.14
C LYS A 417 -5.25 33.62 -44.86
N GLY A 418 -4.99 32.31 -44.87
CA GLY A 418 -3.84 31.76 -45.61
C GLY A 418 -3.85 30.26 -45.95
N PHE A 419 -4.78 29.45 -45.44
CA PHE A 419 -4.66 27.97 -45.48
C PHE A 419 -5.74 27.25 -46.29
N GLY A 420 -6.56 27.95 -47.07
CA GLY A 420 -7.72 27.36 -47.73
C GLY A 420 -8.02 27.84 -49.15
N GLY A 421 -7.10 28.55 -49.80
CA GLY A 421 -7.22 28.95 -51.20
C GLY A 421 -6.30 28.09 -52.06
N ASN A 422 -6.88 27.31 -52.97
CA ASN A 422 -6.18 26.47 -53.93
C ASN A 422 -4.95 27.14 -54.56
N LYS A 423 -3.83 26.39 -54.57
CA LYS A 423 -2.57 26.65 -55.32
C LYS A 423 -1.70 27.79 -54.81
N VAL A 424 -1.02 27.58 -53.69
CA VAL A 424 0.46 27.66 -53.62
C VAL A 424 0.88 26.62 -52.58
N GLU A 425 1.77 25.67 -52.91
CA GLU A 425 2.54 24.90 -51.93
C GLU A 425 3.53 25.85 -51.24
N GLY A 426 2.99 26.88 -50.56
CA GLY A 426 3.75 27.75 -49.68
C GLY A 426 3.95 26.96 -48.40
N ASP A 427 5.20 26.55 -48.18
CA ASP A 427 5.64 25.76 -47.04
C ASP A 427 5.02 26.32 -45.75
N PRO A 428 4.09 25.61 -45.08
CA PRO A 428 3.38 26.11 -43.89
C PRO A 428 4.31 26.44 -42.71
N GLY A 429 5.61 26.15 -42.84
CA GLY A 429 6.66 26.56 -41.91
C GLY A 429 7.01 28.04 -41.94
N LEU A 430 6.67 28.83 -42.97
CA LEU A 430 7.11 30.24 -43.06
C LEU A 430 6.32 31.21 -42.17
N GLU A 431 4.99 31.08 -42.04
CA GLU A 431 4.21 31.94 -41.11
C GLU A 431 4.31 31.48 -39.64
N ALA A 432 4.53 30.18 -39.40
CA ALA A 432 4.80 29.66 -38.05
C ALA A 432 6.17 30.12 -37.50
N ARG A 433 7.06 30.63 -38.36
CA ARG A 433 8.38 31.16 -37.99
C ARG A 433 8.33 32.59 -37.43
N ASP A 434 7.31 33.38 -37.79
CA ASP A 434 7.22 34.78 -37.36
C ASP A 434 6.64 34.93 -35.94
N SER A 435 5.92 33.92 -35.42
CA SER A 435 5.57 33.81 -34.00
C SER A 435 5.34 32.33 -33.59
N PRO A 436 6.16 31.76 -32.69
CA PRO A 436 6.01 30.36 -32.23
C PRO A 436 4.84 30.15 -31.26
N GLU A 437 4.26 31.23 -30.75
CA GLU A 437 3.24 31.22 -29.70
C GLU A 437 1.95 30.45 -30.04
N PRO A 438 1.28 30.65 -31.21
CA PRO A 438 0.06 29.90 -31.54
C PRO A 438 0.30 28.39 -31.65
N MET A 439 1.48 28.01 -32.14
CA MET A 439 1.86 26.60 -32.23
C MET A 439 2.04 26.03 -30.81
N LEU A 440 2.75 26.74 -29.94
CA LEU A 440 2.98 26.36 -28.55
C LEU A 440 1.67 26.20 -27.77
N ARG A 441 0.72 27.14 -27.95
CA ARG A 441 -0.63 27.06 -27.36
C ARG A 441 -1.41 25.85 -27.85
N GLN A 442 -1.38 25.53 -29.15
CA GLN A 442 -2.02 24.33 -29.67
C GLN A 442 -1.43 23.07 -29.05
N LEU A 443 -0.12 23.03 -28.89
CA LEU A 443 0.57 21.87 -28.34
C LEU A 443 0.25 21.67 -26.85
N LEU A 444 0.21 22.75 -26.08
CA LEU A 444 -0.22 22.72 -24.69
C LEU A 444 -1.65 22.22 -24.56
N PHE A 445 -2.53 22.61 -25.47
CA PHE A 445 -3.88 22.09 -25.50
C PHE A 445 -3.93 20.59 -25.84
N GLU A 446 -3.11 20.15 -26.81
CA GLU A 446 -2.98 18.73 -27.14
C GLU A 446 -2.37 17.91 -26.00
N SER A 447 -1.36 18.46 -25.31
CA SER A 447 -0.68 17.83 -24.18
C SER A 447 -1.62 17.77 -22.98
N GLU A 448 -2.33 18.83 -22.63
CA GLU A 448 -3.33 18.84 -21.55
C GLU A 448 -4.43 17.80 -21.81
N LYS A 449 -4.96 17.75 -23.03
CA LYS A 449 -5.93 16.74 -23.44
C LYS A 449 -5.38 15.33 -23.27
N LYS A 450 -4.12 15.09 -23.65
CA LYS A 450 -3.47 13.79 -23.51
C LYS A 450 -3.19 13.48 -22.03
N ALA A 451 -2.77 14.45 -21.23
CA ALA A 451 -2.53 14.33 -19.79
C ALA A 451 -3.81 13.88 -19.08
N ILE A 452 -4.96 14.51 -19.39
CA ILE A 452 -6.27 14.10 -18.88
C ILE A 452 -6.61 12.67 -19.31
N GLN A 453 -6.36 12.30 -20.56
CA GLN A 453 -6.60 10.92 -21.04
C GLN A 453 -5.73 9.90 -20.31
N THR A 454 -4.44 10.20 -20.13
CA THR A 454 -3.50 9.37 -19.36
C THR A 454 -3.94 9.27 -17.91
N ALA A 455 -4.32 10.37 -17.26
CA ALA A 455 -4.82 10.38 -15.89
C ALA A 455 -6.10 9.52 -15.74
N VAL A 456 -7.05 9.62 -16.67
CA VAL A 456 -8.26 8.77 -16.69
C VAL A 456 -7.87 7.30 -16.87
N PHE A 457 -6.95 7.00 -17.78
CA PHE A 457 -6.47 5.64 -18.01
C PHE A 457 -5.79 5.06 -16.76
N MET A 458 -4.88 5.81 -16.13
CA MET A 458 -4.20 5.39 -14.90
C MET A 458 -5.17 5.19 -13.75
N LYS A 459 -6.11 6.12 -13.53
CA LYS A 459 -7.16 5.95 -12.51
C LYS A 459 -8.03 4.72 -12.75
N ARG A 460 -8.34 4.37 -14.01
CA ARG A 460 -9.05 3.14 -14.34
C ARG A 460 -8.22 1.90 -14.07
N LEU A 461 -6.91 1.94 -14.33
CA LEU A 461 -6.03 0.81 -14.02
C LEU A 461 -5.87 0.62 -12.51
N LEU A 462 -5.69 1.71 -11.75
CA LEU A 462 -5.70 1.70 -10.28
C LEU A 462 -7.02 1.18 -9.72
N LEU A 463 -8.16 1.58 -10.29
CA LEU A 463 -9.46 1.05 -9.88
C LEU A 463 -9.52 -0.46 -10.06
N LYS A 464 -9.00 -0.98 -11.18
CA LYS A 464 -8.93 -2.44 -11.42
C LYS A 464 -7.99 -3.13 -10.43
N SER A 465 -6.84 -2.55 -10.10
CA SER A 465 -5.92 -3.17 -9.13
C SER A 465 -6.55 -3.24 -7.73
N TYR A 466 -7.30 -2.21 -7.31
CA TYR A 466 -8.06 -2.26 -6.06
C TYR A 466 -9.14 -3.34 -6.09
N ILE A 467 -9.88 -3.49 -7.19
CA ILE A 467 -10.88 -4.56 -7.34
C ILE A 467 -10.23 -5.94 -7.22
N VAL A 468 -9.08 -6.16 -7.85
CA VAL A 468 -8.34 -7.42 -7.74
C VAL A 468 -7.85 -7.65 -6.30
N ALA A 469 -7.38 -6.60 -5.62
CA ALA A 469 -6.94 -6.67 -4.23
C ALA A 469 -8.08 -6.97 -3.22
N ILE A 470 -9.35 -6.76 -3.59
CA ILE A 470 -10.51 -7.14 -2.75
C ILE A 470 -10.69 -8.67 -2.71
N LEU A 471 -10.32 -9.38 -3.78
CA LEU A 471 -10.63 -10.81 -3.94
C LEU A 471 -9.98 -11.68 -2.85
N PRO A 472 -8.68 -11.57 -2.51
CA PRO A 472 -8.07 -12.37 -1.45
C PRO A 472 -8.74 -12.15 -0.10
N TRP A 473 -9.00 -10.90 0.29
CA TRP A 473 -9.62 -10.58 1.57
C TRP A 473 -11.09 -11.01 1.65
N SER A 474 -11.82 -10.92 0.54
CA SER A 474 -13.20 -11.38 0.46
C SER A 474 -13.26 -12.91 0.57
N TRP A 475 -12.34 -13.61 -0.08
CA TRP A 475 -12.19 -15.05 0.03
C TRP A 475 -11.90 -15.47 1.47
N LEU A 476 -10.97 -14.79 2.15
CA LEU A 476 -10.69 -15.05 3.57
C LEU A 476 -11.86 -14.74 4.48
N ALA A 477 -12.60 -13.67 4.23
CA ALA A 477 -13.80 -13.35 5.00
C ALA A 477 -14.88 -14.43 4.83
N VAL A 478 -15.09 -14.95 3.61
CA VAL A 478 -16.02 -16.06 3.35
C VAL A 478 -15.53 -17.36 3.98
N GLY A 479 -14.24 -17.66 3.86
CA GLY A 479 -13.62 -18.84 4.49
C GLY A 479 -13.74 -18.79 6.00
N ALA A 480 -13.45 -17.64 6.62
CA ALA A 480 -13.64 -17.41 8.05
C ALA A 480 -15.11 -17.49 8.45
N TRP A 481 -16.03 -16.98 7.63
CA TRP A 481 -17.47 -17.11 7.89
C TRP A 481 -17.93 -18.57 7.89
N GLN A 482 -17.41 -19.39 6.97
CA GLN A 482 -17.70 -20.82 6.89
C GLN A 482 -17.03 -21.63 7.99
N SER A 483 -15.83 -21.22 8.44
CA SER A 483 -15.04 -21.92 9.45
C SER A 483 -15.32 -21.48 10.87
N VAL A 484 -15.94 -20.31 11.10
CA VAL A 484 -16.58 -19.99 12.37
C VAL A 484 -17.70 -21.01 12.49
N PRO A 485 -17.61 -22.00 13.41
CA PRO A 485 -18.75 -22.83 13.66
C PRO A 485 -19.84 -21.88 14.13
N MET A 486 -20.85 -21.64 13.29
CA MET A 486 -22.19 -21.34 13.76
C MET A 486 -22.73 -22.62 14.42
N ALA A 487 -21.96 -23.20 15.33
CA ALA A 487 -22.52 -24.03 16.36
C ALA A 487 -23.39 -23.04 17.15
N PRO A 488 -24.74 -23.15 17.14
CA PRO A 488 -25.46 -22.67 18.29
C PRO A 488 -24.69 -23.21 19.49
N ALA A 489 -24.35 -22.37 20.47
CA ALA A 489 -23.75 -22.83 21.71
C ALA A 489 -24.48 -24.12 22.08
N SER A 490 -23.80 -25.27 21.91
CA SER A 490 -24.41 -26.57 22.08
C SER A 490 -24.58 -26.70 23.57
N ARG A 491 -25.68 -26.13 24.07
CA ARG A 491 -26.47 -26.79 25.08
C ARG A 491 -26.57 -28.21 24.59
N ASP A 492 -25.95 -29.09 25.36
CA ASP A 492 -26.12 -30.53 25.25
C ASP A 492 -25.39 -31.14 24.03
N SER A 493 -24.06 -31.08 24.03
CA SER A 493 -23.35 -32.33 23.73
C SER A 493 -23.66 -33.27 24.90
N GLU A 494 -24.85 -33.88 24.83
CA GLU A 494 -25.30 -34.92 25.75
C GLU A 494 -24.24 -36.01 25.67
N VAL A 495 -23.41 -36.09 26.72
CA VAL A 495 -22.52 -37.22 26.90
C VAL A 495 -23.45 -38.42 27.08
N ASP A 496 -23.49 -39.31 26.09
CA ASP A 496 -24.30 -40.52 26.14
C ASP A 496 -23.71 -41.42 27.23
N ALA A 497 -24.28 -41.34 28.43
CA ALA A 497 -23.83 -42.07 29.60
C ALA A 497 -24.63 -43.37 29.73
N ALA A 498 -23.99 -44.50 29.45
CA ALA A 498 -24.60 -45.82 29.66
C ALA A 498 -24.10 -46.44 30.97
N GLU A 499 -25.02 -46.86 31.83
CA GLU A 499 -24.69 -47.62 33.05
C GLU A 499 -24.25 -49.04 32.68
N VAL A 500 -23.09 -49.45 33.20
CA VAL A 500 -22.50 -50.77 33.02
C VAL A 500 -22.86 -51.66 34.21
N ASN A 501 -23.49 -52.80 33.93
CA ASN A 501 -23.95 -53.71 34.98
C ASN A 501 -22.78 -54.49 35.60
N LEU A 502 -22.56 -54.31 36.91
CA LEU A 502 -21.54 -55.03 37.68
C LEU A 502 -22.18 -55.99 38.68
N THR A 503 -21.66 -57.21 38.76
CA THR A 503 -22.05 -58.20 39.78
C THR A 503 -20.89 -58.47 40.72
N TRP A 504 -21.06 -58.14 42.00
CA TRP A 504 -20.03 -58.34 43.02
C TRP A 504 -20.05 -59.77 43.53
N SER A 505 -18.86 -60.36 43.69
CA SER A 505 -18.70 -61.73 44.20
C SER A 505 -19.04 -61.88 45.69
N SER A 506 -19.09 -60.78 46.44
CA SER A 506 -19.55 -60.75 47.84
C SER A 506 -20.28 -59.46 48.18
N ASP A 507 -21.26 -59.52 49.09
CA ASP A 507 -21.98 -58.35 49.64
C ASP A 507 -21.11 -57.48 50.59
N ALA A 508 -19.81 -57.78 50.70
CA ALA A 508 -18.89 -57.06 51.56
C ALA A 508 -18.60 -55.66 51.00
N PHE A 509 -18.40 -54.71 51.92
CA PHE A 509 -18.23 -53.27 51.69
C PHE A 509 -17.04 -52.95 50.76
N PHE A 510 -17.25 -53.08 49.44
CA PHE A 510 -16.26 -52.70 48.45
C PHE A 510 -16.41 -51.22 48.08
N SER A 511 -15.32 -50.46 48.21
CA SER A 511 -15.27 -49.05 47.81
C SER A 511 -14.05 -48.80 46.93
N ALA A 512 -14.23 -48.91 45.61
CA ALA A 512 -13.19 -48.52 44.66
C ALA A 512 -12.83 -47.04 44.83
N HIS A 513 -11.55 -46.77 45.01
CA HIS A 513 -11.01 -45.41 45.09
C HIS A 513 -10.08 -45.07 43.91
N ALA A 514 -9.66 -46.07 43.13
CA ALA A 514 -8.89 -45.87 41.90
C ALA A 514 -9.28 -46.93 40.85
N MET A 515 -9.07 -46.60 39.57
CA MET A 515 -9.43 -47.44 38.43
C MET A 515 -8.42 -47.26 37.29
N SER A 516 -8.15 -48.31 36.55
CA SER A 516 -7.32 -48.27 35.34
C SER A 516 -7.89 -49.15 34.23
N CYS A 517 -7.73 -48.71 32.98
CA CYS A 517 -8.18 -49.38 31.78
C CYS A 517 -6.95 -49.82 30.96
N SER A 518 -7.10 -50.89 30.21
CA SER A 518 -6.15 -51.31 29.16
C SER A 518 -6.77 -51.21 27.77
N GLN A 519 -5.91 -51.15 26.74
CA GLN A 519 -6.35 -51.16 25.34
C GLN A 519 -7.06 -52.44 24.94
N ASP A 520 -6.76 -53.57 25.61
CA ASP A 520 -7.46 -54.84 25.38
C ASP A 520 -8.86 -54.90 26.02
N GLY A 521 -9.31 -53.79 26.62
CA GLY A 521 -10.63 -53.64 27.19
C GLY A 521 -10.75 -54.12 28.64
N ARG A 522 -9.68 -54.65 29.25
CA ARG A 522 -9.71 -55.02 30.67
C ARG A 522 -9.71 -53.78 31.56
N VAL A 523 -10.47 -53.87 32.64
CA VAL A 523 -10.67 -52.80 33.62
C VAL A 523 -10.33 -53.35 35.00
N TRP A 524 -9.47 -52.63 35.71
CA TRP A 524 -9.06 -52.95 37.07
C TRP A 524 -9.50 -51.86 38.04
N LEU A 525 -9.96 -52.30 39.21
CA LEU A 525 -10.40 -51.47 40.32
C LEU A 525 -9.47 -51.69 41.50
N ALA A 526 -9.18 -50.64 42.25
CA ALA A 526 -8.45 -50.71 43.50
C ALA A 526 -9.34 -50.30 44.68
N SER A 527 -9.36 -51.16 45.70
CA SER A 527 -9.89 -50.87 47.05
C SER A 527 -8.73 -50.86 48.04
N GLU A 528 -8.95 -50.39 49.26
CA GLU A 528 -7.91 -50.44 50.31
C GLU A 528 -7.40 -51.87 50.56
N ASP A 529 -8.26 -52.88 50.32
CA ASP A 529 -8.00 -54.30 50.59
C ASP A 529 -7.33 -55.05 49.43
N GLY A 530 -7.26 -54.48 48.23
CA GLY A 530 -6.67 -55.19 47.08
C GLY A 530 -7.08 -54.69 45.71
N VAL A 531 -6.73 -55.49 44.70
CA VAL A 531 -7.00 -55.24 43.27
C VAL A 531 -8.06 -56.19 42.75
N PHE A 532 -8.95 -55.67 41.93
CA PHE A 532 -10.09 -56.41 41.38
C PHE A 532 -10.17 -56.16 39.88
N GLN A 533 -10.64 -57.16 39.13
CA GLN A 533 -10.86 -57.08 37.69
C GLN A 533 -12.34 -57.25 37.37
N ILE A 534 -12.82 -56.49 36.39
CA ILE A 534 -14.14 -56.69 35.80
C ILE A 534 -14.01 -57.76 34.71
N ALA A 535 -14.68 -58.90 34.86
CA ALA A 535 -14.49 -60.09 34.03
C ALA A 535 -14.71 -59.83 32.52
N SER A 536 -15.68 -58.99 32.16
CA SER A 536 -15.93 -58.59 30.76
C SER A 536 -15.47 -57.15 30.45
N GLY A 537 -14.59 -56.60 31.29
CA GLY A 537 -13.97 -55.30 31.04
C GLY A 537 -14.98 -54.15 30.98
N ALA A 538 -14.94 -53.38 29.90
CA ALA A 538 -15.82 -52.24 29.68
C ALA A 538 -17.31 -52.60 29.54
N ASP A 539 -17.62 -53.84 29.17
CA ASP A 539 -19.00 -54.33 29.01
C ASP A 539 -19.62 -54.77 30.34
N GLY A 540 -18.84 -54.79 31.44
CA GLY A 540 -19.31 -55.12 32.79
C GLY A 540 -19.13 -56.58 33.19
N GLY A 541 -19.98 -57.07 34.09
CA GLY A 541 -19.97 -58.46 34.58
C GLY A 541 -19.43 -58.63 36.00
N ALA A 542 -18.90 -59.83 36.28
CA ALA A 542 -18.44 -60.19 37.62
C ALA A 542 -17.17 -59.44 38.01
N VAL A 543 -17.12 -58.95 39.24
CA VAL A 543 -15.91 -58.37 39.81
C VAL A 543 -15.16 -59.45 40.60
N GLU A 544 -13.99 -59.80 40.10
CA GLU A 544 -13.13 -60.87 40.60
C GLU A 544 -11.89 -60.28 41.26
N SER A 545 -11.46 -60.86 42.39
CA SER A 545 -10.21 -60.47 43.04
C SER A 545 -9.02 -60.91 42.20
N VAL A 546 -8.02 -60.04 42.06
CA VAL A 546 -6.77 -60.34 41.35
C VAL A 546 -5.67 -60.53 42.39
N ASP A 547 -5.04 -61.70 42.39
CA ASP A 547 -3.89 -61.97 43.26
C ASP A 547 -2.67 -61.19 42.75
N CYS A 548 -2.14 -60.30 43.59
CA CYS A 548 -0.92 -59.54 43.32
C CYS A 548 0.23 -60.11 44.17
N PRO A 549 1.06 -61.04 43.65
CA PRO A 549 2.04 -61.78 44.45
C PRO A 549 3.11 -60.86 45.08
N ASP A 550 3.42 -59.73 44.45
CA ASP A 550 4.40 -58.77 44.97
C ASP A 550 3.83 -57.84 46.05
N LEU A 551 2.51 -57.75 46.19
CA LEU A 551 1.86 -56.85 47.16
C LEU A 551 1.83 -57.52 48.54
N PRO A 552 2.51 -56.98 49.56
CA PRO A 552 2.47 -57.53 50.91
C PRO A 552 1.05 -57.52 51.48
N VAL A 553 0.68 -58.55 52.24
CA VAL A 553 -0.67 -58.69 52.83
C VAL A 553 -1.08 -57.48 53.70
N ASP A 554 -0.12 -56.84 54.36
CA ASP A 554 -0.37 -55.67 55.22
C ASP A 554 -0.31 -54.33 54.46
N GLU A 555 0.00 -54.34 53.17
CA GLU A 555 0.12 -53.13 52.35
C GLU A 555 -1.22 -52.81 51.68
N SER A 556 -1.82 -51.68 52.05
CA SER A 556 -3.04 -51.21 51.38
C SER A 556 -2.73 -50.47 50.08
N VAL A 557 -3.63 -50.65 49.11
CA VAL A 557 -3.54 -49.96 47.81
C VAL A 557 -3.93 -48.50 47.97
N ARG A 558 -3.17 -47.62 47.32
CA ARG A 558 -3.43 -46.17 47.22
C ARG A 558 -3.89 -45.75 45.82
N ASP A 559 -3.30 -46.33 44.78
CA ASP A 559 -3.64 -46.05 43.38
C ASP A 559 -3.31 -47.25 42.50
N ILE A 560 -3.90 -47.33 41.32
CA ILE A 560 -3.69 -48.41 40.36
C ILE A 560 -3.50 -47.87 38.95
N THR A 561 -2.57 -48.47 38.23
CA THR A 561 -2.29 -48.20 36.83
C THR A 561 -2.06 -49.51 36.11
N VAL A 562 -1.80 -49.47 34.80
CA VAL A 562 -1.63 -50.65 33.97
C VAL A 562 -0.33 -50.54 33.22
N ARG A 563 0.37 -51.66 33.12
CA ARG A 563 1.54 -51.82 32.27
C ARG A 563 1.29 -52.96 31.30
N CYS A 564 1.43 -52.67 30.02
CA CYS A 564 1.34 -53.66 28.97
C CYS A 564 2.74 -54.12 28.55
N SER A 565 2.86 -55.42 28.33
CA SER A 565 4.03 -56.10 27.77
C SER A 565 3.57 -57.02 26.65
N GLU A 566 4.50 -57.73 26.02
CA GLU A 566 4.18 -58.74 25.01
C GLU A 566 3.31 -59.88 25.57
N SER A 567 3.34 -60.14 26.88
CA SER A 567 2.50 -61.14 27.56
C SER A 567 1.09 -60.63 27.90
N GLY A 568 0.83 -59.35 27.65
CA GLY A 568 -0.44 -58.68 27.90
C GLY A 568 -0.33 -57.55 28.93
N CYS A 569 -1.46 -56.92 29.22
CA CYS A 569 -1.60 -55.86 30.22
C CYS A 569 -1.85 -56.41 31.62
N TRP A 570 -1.13 -55.88 32.61
CA TRP A 570 -1.24 -56.27 34.02
C TRP A 570 -1.32 -55.03 34.91
N PRO A 571 -2.07 -55.10 36.02
CA PRO A 571 -2.18 -53.98 36.94
C PRO A 571 -0.86 -53.79 37.70
N VAL A 572 -0.55 -52.52 37.93
CA VAL A 572 0.58 -52.06 38.73
C VAL A 572 0.04 -51.15 39.82
N VAL A 573 0.41 -51.45 41.06
CA VAL A 573 -0.22 -50.93 42.26
C VAL A 573 0.72 -49.98 42.98
N LEU A 574 0.24 -48.78 43.31
CA LEU A 574 0.91 -47.90 44.26
C LEU A 574 0.39 -48.20 45.67
N GLY A 575 1.23 -48.74 46.54
CA GLY A 575 0.87 -48.95 47.95
C GLY A 575 0.92 -47.66 48.79
N LYS A 576 0.29 -47.65 49.97
CA LYS A 576 0.33 -46.50 50.90
C LYS A 576 1.76 -46.15 51.37
N SER A 577 2.67 -47.12 51.38
CA SER A 577 4.12 -46.92 51.59
C SER A 577 4.81 -46.14 50.46
N SER A 578 4.07 -45.78 49.41
CA SER A 578 4.56 -45.12 48.19
C SER A 578 5.56 -45.98 47.41
N ARG A 579 5.41 -47.30 47.50
CA ARG A 579 6.11 -48.30 46.68
C ARG A 579 5.18 -48.79 45.58
N ILE A 580 5.78 -49.19 44.46
CA ILE A 580 5.06 -49.73 43.31
C ILE A 580 5.24 -51.25 43.30
N TYR A 581 4.14 -51.98 43.15
CA TYR A 581 4.08 -53.44 43.11
C TYR A 581 3.49 -53.90 41.77
N SER A 582 4.05 -54.96 41.19
CA SER A 582 3.51 -55.58 39.98
C SER A 582 2.51 -56.67 40.36
N CYS A 583 1.38 -56.76 39.67
CA CYS A 583 0.48 -57.91 39.78
C CYS A 583 0.72 -58.94 38.66
N HIS A 584 1.86 -58.87 37.97
CA HIS A 584 2.23 -59.86 36.97
C HIS A 584 2.50 -61.21 37.67
N PRO A 585 1.99 -62.35 37.15
CA PRO A 585 2.13 -63.65 37.80
C PRO A 585 3.58 -64.16 37.81
N GLU A 586 4.38 -63.76 36.81
CA GLU A 586 5.81 -64.07 36.75
C GLU A 586 6.62 -62.92 37.36
N PRO A 587 7.48 -63.17 38.37
CA PRO A 587 8.22 -62.14 39.10
C PRO A 587 9.42 -61.54 38.35
N ASP A 588 9.58 -61.80 37.05
CA ASP A 588 10.83 -61.56 36.32
C ASP A 588 11.06 -60.10 35.86
N GLU A 589 10.11 -59.20 36.09
CA GLU A 589 10.34 -57.75 35.98
C GLU A 589 10.07 -57.05 37.30
N ALA A 590 10.96 -57.25 38.28
CA ALA A 590 10.98 -56.44 39.48
C ALA A 590 11.06 -54.94 39.08
N LEU A 591 9.93 -54.25 39.18
CA LEU A 591 9.85 -52.80 39.00
C LEU A 591 10.88 -52.16 39.92
N ILE A 592 11.72 -51.27 39.37
CA ILE A 592 12.77 -50.60 40.14
C ILE A 592 12.10 -49.97 41.37
N PRO A 593 12.46 -50.37 42.60
CA PRO A 593 11.86 -49.81 43.79
C PRO A 593 12.19 -48.32 43.81
N LEU A 594 11.18 -47.48 43.63
CA LEU A 594 11.33 -46.04 43.65
C LEU A 594 11.53 -45.58 45.09
N THR A 595 12.77 -45.65 45.56
CA THR A 595 13.16 -45.11 46.85
C THR A 595 13.08 -43.58 46.81
N GLY A 596 12.28 -42.97 47.69
CA GLY A 596 12.21 -41.50 47.84
C GLY A 596 10.91 -40.83 47.40
N LEU A 597 9.86 -41.59 47.07
CA LEU A 597 8.56 -41.08 46.64
C LEU A 597 7.59 -40.71 47.77
N SER A 598 8.07 -40.15 48.87
CA SER A 598 7.16 -39.62 49.89
C SER A 598 6.28 -38.50 49.30
N GLY A 599 4.98 -38.52 49.62
CA GLY A 599 4.00 -37.55 49.14
C GLY A 599 3.44 -37.82 47.73
N VAL A 600 3.70 -39.00 47.18
CA VAL A 600 3.06 -39.44 45.93
C VAL A 600 1.65 -39.92 46.19
N SER A 601 0.69 -39.31 45.49
CA SER A 601 -0.74 -39.62 45.60
C SER A 601 -1.28 -40.39 44.40
N GLY A 602 -0.58 -40.45 43.27
CA GLY A 602 -1.00 -41.24 42.12
C GLY A 602 0.09 -41.48 41.08
N VAL A 603 -0.12 -42.47 40.21
CA VAL A 603 0.84 -42.95 39.22
C VAL A 603 0.17 -43.34 37.89
N ALA A 604 0.82 -43.05 36.77
CA ALA A 604 0.37 -43.48 35.44
C ALA A 604 1.57 -43.88 34.56
N PHE A 605 1.53 -45.05 33.91
CA PHE A 605 2.55 -45.44 32.94
C PHE A 605 2.22 -44.90 31.54
N ALA A 606 3.27 -44.60 30.77
CA ALA A 606 3.22 -44.29 29.35
C ALA A 606 4.41 -44.94 28.65
N ASN A 607 4.43 -44.95 27.31
CA ASN A 607 5.51 -45.58 26.54
C ASN A 607 6.89 -45.00 26.87
N GLU A 608 6.97 -43.71 27.23
CA GLU A 608 8.23 -43.00 27.53
C GLU A 608 8.69 -43.08 29.00
N GLY A 609 7.89 -43.68 29.90
CA GLY A 609 8.18 -43.73 31.33
C GLY A 609 6.92 -43.78 32.18
N PHE A 610 6.95 -43.11 33.33
CA PHE A 610 5.74 -42.98 34.15
C PHE A 610 5.63 -41.58 34.75
N TYR A 611 4.39 -41.15 34.93
CA TYR A 611 4.00 -39.90 35.54
C TYR A 611 3.56 -40.14 36.97
N VAL A 612 3.90 -39.22 37.85
CA VAL A 612 3.63 -39.32 39.28
C VAL A 612 3.01 -38.01 39.76
N ARG A 613 1.89 -38.09 40.48
CA ARG A 613 1.31 -36.94 41.19
C ARG A 613 1.96 -36.82 42.57
N LYS A 614 2.71 -35.75 42.82
CA LYS A 614 3.35 -35.43 44.10
C LYS A 614 3.06 -34.00 44.51
N ASN A 615 2.38 -33.79 45.64
CA ASN A 615 2.07 -32.46 46.20
C ASN A 615 1.50 -31.49 45.14
N ASP A 616 0.42 -31.89 44.45
CA ASP A 616 -0.25 -31.15 43.36
C ASP A 616 0.61 -30.88 42.11
N ARG A 617 1.76 -31.54 41.97
CA ARG A 617 2.58 -31.50 40.76
C ARG A 617 2.59 -32.84 40.07
N ILE A 618 2.56 -32.81 38.74
CA ILE A 618 2.81 -33.98 37.91
C ILE A 618 4.30 -34.01 37.58
N LEU A 619 4.98 -35.08 37.98
CA LEU A 619 6.38 -35.32 37.68
C LEU A 619 6.47 -36.43 36.64
N HIS A 620 7.09 -36.15 35.50
CA HIS A 620 7.46 -37.19 34.55
C HIS A 620 8.80 -37.78 34.98
N ILE A 621 8.86 -39.10 35.18
CA ILE A 621 10.08 -39.84 35.46
C ILE A 621 10.44 -40.61 34.18
N PRO A 622 11.24 -40.01 33.28
CA PRO A 622 11.62 -40.65 32.03
C PRO A 622 12.50 -41.87 32.31
N SER A 623 12.31 -42.95 31.55
CA SER A 623 13.14 -44.15 31.69
C SER A 623 14.61 -43.91 31.28
N ARG A 624 14.93 -42.80 30.62
CA ARG A 624 16.28 -42.18 30.50
C ARG A 624 16.15 -40.78 29.86
N LYS A 625 16.54 -39.74 30.60
CA LYS A 625 16.73 -38.32 30.20
C LYS A 625 15.51 -37.55 29.61
N SER A 626 14.88 -36.72 30.44
CA SER A 626 14.73 -35.24 30.32
C SER A 626 13.63 -34.70 31.25
N VAL A 627 13.83 -33.49 31.74
CA VAL A 627 13.04 -32.81 32.79
C VAL A 627 11.87 -32.06 32.16
N ALA A 628 10.63 -32.42 32.50
CA ALA A 628 9.47 -31.57 32.24
C ALA A 628 9.37 -30.47 33.33
N PRO A 629 9.19 -29.18 32.98
CA PRO A 629 8.94 -28.14 33.97
C PRO A 629 7.51 -28.28 34.55
N PRO A 630 7.29 -27.88 35.82
CA PRO A 630 5.99 -27.97 36.47
C PRO A 630 4.95 -27.11 35.74
N LEU A 631 3.77 -27.67 35.46
CA LEU A 631 2.59 -26.92 35.01
C LEU A 631 2.04 -26.13 36.22
N PRO A 632 2.10 -24.79 36.25
CA PRO A 632 1.55 -24.02 37.37
C PRO A 632 0.03 -23.87 37.23
N GLY A 633 -0.70 -24.09 38.34
CA GLY A 633 -2.11 -23.69 38.47
C GLY A 633 -3.17 -24.79 38.40
N LEU A 634 -2.77 -26.07 38.41
CA LEU A 634 -3.70 -27.20 38.35
C LEU A 634 -4.05 -27.68 39.78
N VAL A 635 -5.21 -27.28 40.32
CA VAL A 635 -5.73 -27.76 41.61
C VAL A 635 -6.83 -28.79 41.33
N GLY A 636 -6.68 -30.01 41.85
CA GLY A 636 -7.72 -31.06 41.80
C GLY A 636 -7.81 -31.81 40.47
N PHE A 637 -6.71 -32.41 40.01
CA PHE A 637 -6.69 -33.25 38.82
C PHE A 637 -6.28 -34.69 39.15
N ASP A 638 -7.07 -35.66 38.72
CA ASP A 638 -6.65 -37.06 38.71
C ASP A 638 -5.97 -37.36 37.37
N ILE A 639 -4.79 -37.99 37.44
CA ILE A 639 -4.06 -38.44 36.26
C ILE A 639 -4.70 -39.77 35.88
N LEU A 640 -5.30 -39.86 34.69
CA LEU A 640 -5.77 -41.15 34.22
C LEU A 640 -4.66 -41.86 33.45
N PRO A 641 -4.32 -43.11 33.82
CA PRO A 641 -3.46 -43.92 33.00
C PRO A 641 -4.18 -44.25 31.70
N ASN A 642 -3.55 -43.92 30.58
CA ASN A 642 -3.89 -44.49 29.30
C ASN A 642 -2.88 -45.60 29.03
N ALA A 643 -3.35 -46.83 28.85
CA ALA A 643 -2.47 -47.89 28.41
C ALA A 643 -2.01 -47.54 26.98
N GLU A 644 -0.71 -47.30 26.80
CA GLU A 644 -0.01 -47.24 25.51
C GLU A 644 -0.30 -46.11 24.50
N ALA A 645 -1.22 -45.17 24.72
CA ALA A 645 -1.30 -44.00 23.83
C ALA A 645 -0.33 -42.89 24.26
N ASP A 646 0.19 -42.12 23.30
CA ASP A 646 0.99 -40.92 23.55
C ASP A 646 0.24 -39.84 24.38
N ASP A 647 -1.07 -40.00 24.56
CA ASP A 647 -1.96 -39.03 25.17
C ASP A 647 -2.19 -39.33 26.67
N VAL A 648 -1.82 -38.38 27.55
CA VAL A 648 -2.19 -38.38 28.98
C VAL A 648 -3.45 -37.54 29.17
N PHE A 649 -4.44 -38.06 29.90
CA PHE A 649 -5.68 -37.34 30.16
C PHE A 649 -5.68 -36.68 31.54
N LEU A 650 -6.09 -35.40 31.58
CA LEU A 650 -6.25 -34.63 32.81
C LEU A 650 -7.72 -34.26 33.01
N PHE A 651 -8.25 -34.54 34.20
CA PHE A 651 -9.63 -34.24 34.59
C PHE A 651 -9.69 -33.10 35.59
N SER A 652 -10.55 -32.11 35.35
CA SER A 652 -10.84 -31.07 36.34
C SER A 652 -12.33 -31.09 36.66
N ALA A 653 -12.68 -31.13 37.95
CA ALA A 653 -14.07 -31.04 38.39
C ALA A 653 -14.69 -29.64 38.13
N ASP A 654 -13.88 -28.58 38.04
CA ASP A 654 -14.39 -27.21 38.11
C ASP A 654 -14.03 -26.29 36.94
N LYS A 655 -13.09 -26.64 36.04
CA LYS A 655 -12.67 -25.74 34.95
C LYS A 655 -12.23 -26.51 33.71
N VAL A 656 -12.62 -26.01 32.53
CA VAL A 656 -12.02 -26.41 31.25
C VAL A 656 -10.54 -26.00 31.29
N ALA A 657 -9.67 -26.91 31.71
CA ALA A 657 -8.24 -26.74 31.58
C ALA A 657 -7.92 -26.84 30.09
N ARG A 658 -7.54 -25.76 29.43
CA ARG A 658 -6.97 -25.85 28.07
C ARG A 658 -5.48 -26.14 28.22
N SER A 659 -5.08 -27.39 27.99
CA SER A 659 -3.67 -27.70 27.75
C SER A 659 -3.29 -27.19 26.36
N THR A 660 -2.18 -26.46 26.28
CA THR A 660 -1.61 -25.95 25.01
C THR A 660 -0.65 -26.94 24.35
N ARG A 661 -0.43 -28.14 24.93
CA ARG A 661 0.42 -29.18 24.33
C ARG A 661 -0.43 -30.26 23.70
N ALA A 662 -0.05 -30.66 22.48
CA ALA A 662 -0.73 -31.65 21.64
C ALA A 662 -0.90 -33.06 22.28
N LEU A 663 -0.20 -33.36 23.38
CA LEU A 663 -0.17 -34.68 24.05
C LEU A 663 -1.05 -34.77 25.31
N LEU A 664 -1.70 -33.69 25.71
CA LEU A 664 -2.51 -33.65 26.94
C LEU A 664 -3.94 -33.26 26.59
N GLN A 665 -4.81 -34.26 26.48
CA GLN A 665 -6.24 -34.03 26.24
C GLN A 665 -6.98 -33.84 27.57
N THR A 666 -7.91 -32.90 27.59
CA THR A 666 -8.67 -32.53 28.78
C THR A 666 -10.14 -32.78 28.55
N TRP A 667 -10.75 -33.57 29.42
CA TRP A 667 -12.18 -33.84 29.42
C TRP A 667 -12.88 -32.95 30.44
N ALA A 668 -14.01 -32.38 30.06
CA ALA A 668 -14.88 -31.63 30.95
C ALA A 668 -16.10 -32.50 31.27
N LEU A 669 -16.34 -32.74 32.55
CA LEU A 669 -17.48 -33.53 33.00
C LEU A 669 -18.75 -32.68 33.08
N PRO A 670 -19.93 -33.28 32.91
CA PRO A 670 -21.19 -32.58 33.13
C PRO A 670 -21.27 -32.09 34.57
N SER A 671 -21.67 -30.83 34.77
CA SER A 671 -21.78 -30.20 36.10
C SER A 671 -22.82 -30.84 37.04
N LYS A 672 -23.62 -31.80 36.53
CA LYS A 672 -24.65 -32.53 37.27
C LYS A 672 -24.23 -33.95 37.66
N MET A 673 -23.03 -34.41 37.30
CA MET A 673 -22.57 -35.74 37.73
C MET A 673 -22.29 -35.76 39.24
N PRO A 674 -22.63 -36.87 39.94
CA PRO A 674 -22.14 -37.10 41.30
C PRO A 674 -20.60 -37.13 41.33
N PRO A 675 -19.97 -36.93 42.50
CA PRO A 675 -18.53 -36.87 42.60
C PRO A 675 -17.90 -38.17 42.07
N LEU A 676 -17.02 -38.02 41.09
CA LEU A 676 -16.24 -39.12 40.55
C LEU A 676 -15.31 -39.66 41.61
N ARG A 677 -15.24 -40.98 41.69
CA ARG A 677 -14.29 -41.68 42.56
C ARG A 677 -13.06 -42.12 41.79
N ALA A 678 -13.26 -42.63 40.58
CA ALA A 678 -12.19 -43.04 39.70
C ALA A 678 -12.68 -42.98 38.25
N ALA A 679 -11.74 -42.93 37.31
CA ALA A 679 -12.06 -43.03 35.89
C ALA A 679 -10.90 -43.68 35.13
N CYS A 680 -11.13 -44.13 33.91
CA CYS A 680 -10.08 -44.48 32.96
C CYS A 680 -10.59 -44.30 31.52
N ALA A 681 -9.71 -43.90 30.61
CA ALA A 681 -10.03 -43.82 29.19
C ALA A 681 -9.76 -45.20 28.55
N ILE A 682 -10.74 -45.71 27.79
CA ILE A 682 -10.54 -46.92 26.97
C ILE A 682 -9.87 -46.51 25.65
N ASP A 683 -10.40 -45.45 25.04
CA ASP A 683 -9.92 -44.89 23.77
C ASP A 683 -10.11 -43.36 23.77
N ARG A 684 -9.82 -42.70 22.64
CA ARG A 684 -9.94 -41.22 22.50
C ARG A 684 -11.37 -40.68 22.60
N SER A 685 -12.36 -41.52 22.41
CA SER A 685 -13.80 -41.20 22.41
C SER A 685 -14.57 -41.83 23.57
N THR A 686 -14.01 -42.83 24.24
CA THR A 686 -14.74 -43.63 25.23
C THR A 686 -14.03 -43.62 26.57
N MET A 687 -14.75 -43.20 27.61
CA MET A 687 -14.26 -43.16 28.98
C MET A 687 -15.17 -43.98 29.90
N LEU A 688 -14.55 -44.68 30.85
CA LEU A 688 -15.24 -45.30 31.97
C LEU A 688 -15.08 -44.43 33.21
N ALA A 689 -16.20 -44.15 33.87
CA ALA A 689 -16.26 -43.34 35.07
C ALA A 689 -16.94 -44.13 36.18
N VAL A 690 -16.26 -44.28 37.32
CA VAL A 690 -16.84 -44.83 38.54
C VAL A 690 -17.36 -43.67 39.38
N VAL A 691 -18.67 -43.67 39.55
CA VAL A 691 -19.39 -42.64 40.29
C VAL A 691 -19.99 -43.27 41.53
N GLN A 692 -19.87 -42.58 42.67
CA GLN A 692 -20.56 -43.00 43.89
C GLN A 692 -22.03 -42.60 43.80
N ASP A 693 -22.93 -43.58 43.81
CA ASP A 693 -24.37 -43.33 43.87
C ASP A 693 -24.74 -42.59 45.17
N PRO A 694 -25.18 -41.32 45.09
CA PRO A 694 -25.53 -40.55 46.28
C PRO A 694 -26.83 -41.02 46.93
N SER A 695 -27.65 -41.83 46.24
CA SER A 695 -28.96 -42.27 46.74
C SER A 695 -28.90 -43.43 47.74
N SER A 696 -27.73 -44.07 47.86
CA SER A 696 -27.54 -45.19 48.77
C SER A 696 -26.67 -44.80 49.96
N GLU A 697 -27.30 -44.20 50.98
CA GLU A 697 -26.63 -43.76 52.21
C GLU A 697 -25.93 -44.90 52.96
N ASN A 698 -26.36 -46.15 52.76
CA ASN A 698 -25.84 -47.32 53.48
C ASN A 698 -24.96 -48.25 52.63
N HIS A 699 -25.03 -48.18 51.29
CA HIS A 699 -24.30 -49.06 50.38
C HIS A 699 -23.93 -48.31 49.09
N PRO A 700 -22.83 -47.55 49.03
CA PRO A 700 -22.47 -46.81 47.83
C PRO A 700 -22.41 -47.77 46.64
N ARG A 701 -23.43 -47.73 45.78
CA ARG A 701 -23.41 -48.46 44.52
C ARG A 701 -22.43 -47.72 43.62
N LEU A 702 -21.47 -48.47 43.09
CA LEU A 702 -20.57 -47.95 42.08
C LEU A 702 -21.32 -48.04 40.75
N LEU A 703 -21.68 -46.88 40.22
CA LEU A 703 -22.22 -46.78 38.88
C LEU A 703 -21.02 -46.59 37.95
N LEU A 704 -20.81 -47.55 37.07
CA LEU A 704 -19.81 -47.45 36.01
C LEU A 704 -20.51 -46.87 34.78
N PHE A 705 -20.14 -45.65 34.39
CA PHE A 705 -20.67 -45.02 33.19
C PHE A 705 -19.68 -45.15 32.05
N GLN A 706 -20.15 -45.62 30.90
CA GLN A 706 -19.45 -45.43 29.64
C GLN A 706 -19.88 -44.08 29.06
N LEU A 707 -18.93 -43.14 28.95
CA LEU A 707 -19.11 -41.81 28.40
C LEU A 707 -18.54 -41.81 26.98
N LYS A 708 -19.35 -41.39 26.01
CA LYS A 708 -18.96 -41.23 24.59
C LYS A 708 -18.96 -39.77 24.16
#